data_AF-A0A962BL89-F1
#
_entry.id   AF-A0A962BL89-F1
#
_cell.length_a   1.000
_cell.length_b   1.000
_cell.length_c   1.000
_cell.angle_alpha   90.00
_cell.angle_beta   90.00
_cell.angle_gamma   90.00
#
_symmetry.space_group_name_H-M   'P 1'
#
loop_
_entity.id
_entity.type
_entity.pdbx_description
1 polymer ?
#
loop_
_entity_poly.entity_id
_entity_poly.type
_entity_poly.pdbx_seq_one_letter_code
_entity_poly.pdbx_strand_id
1 'polypeptide(L)'
;MNAIRFSSLLLILPLLACLFGSPDALARRKAATPTPTQTGLFDLYANVDGKVILGVKALDEPFLMMTSLPSGLGSNDVGLDRGQPGEMHLVEFRRVGKKLLLVERNTRFVARSENARERASVEEAFADSVLWAGDVLDGEPLRVDFSSFLASDRHGIARQLKATQQGDYKIDGDRSVALPDASKTFPDNTELEGLLTFTGAGEGQFVRDVAMDPQAITLRQHISLVRLPEPGYTPRAYHPSSGAFSVGFTDFAQPLGDSLQVKFQPRHRLQRVDPTAERGPVVEPIIYYVDPGTPEPVRSALMEGAGWWADAFDKAGFENGFRVELLPEGADPMDVRYNVIQWVHRATRGWSYGAAITDPRNGEIIKGSVLLGSQRVRQDMLIAEALLGAFGVSDPAERHRKAEAMALARLRQLAAHEVGHTLGFAHNFAASRHGNGSVMDYPHPDFRLDGDRLDLSKAYGVGVGPWDDFLVAHGYSEFADGRAAQHLAKLRQAIRAQGYRYISDSDARATGASDPDGLLWDNGADSIARYDELMAIRQRALAGFNVNVLPPDRQLGELESRLVPIYLLHRYQLEAVARQLGGAAFDYGNVGDTTAGTRIVPADRQRAALQRLVALLGSEQLALPDAVLKLMTPPSNEYGRTREDFASNTASTFDPIAAVEAAAANTLQFLLDPARLNRVAWQRAQDAKQPGVQEVLDALIAGSWQRDAGKDSGPAAVAVQNAANWIVLDALMLVSQDAKLHSAVAASIRSALGRLERWLAANPGSGTVAASRRDAANRITRYLDDPSSIELRKLPPIPPGSPI
;
A
#
# COMPACT_ATOMS: atom_id res chain seq x y z
N MET A 1 -103.36 1.10 20.45
CA MET A 1 -102.30 1.25 21.47
C MET A 1 -101.76 2.66 21.37
N ASN A 2 -101.83 3.37 22.49
CA ASN A 2 -101.57 4.79 22.81
C ASN A 2 -100.52 5.53 21.94
N ALA A 3 -100.57 6.84 21.66
CA ALA A 3 -101.55 7.94 21.73
C ALA A 3 -100.78 9.26 21.45
N ILE A 4 -101.38 10.25 20.74
CA ILE A 4 -101.36 11.71 21.08
C ILE A 4 -100.00 12.46 20.81
N ARG A 5 -99.84 13.68 20.26
CA ARG A 5 -100.64 14.88 19.90
C ARG A 5 -99.74 15.89 19.12
N PHE A 6 -100.34 16.60 18.14
CA PHE A 6 -100.38 18.07 17.91
C PHE A 6 -99.11 18.96 17.76
N SER A 7 -99.07 19.62 16.59
CA SER A 7 -99.08 21.07 16.32
C SER A 7 -98.04 22.06 16.91
N SER A 8 -97.35 22.71 15.96
CA SER A 8 -97.26 24.16 15.76
C SER A 8 -96.35 25.07 16.61
N LEU A 9 -95.59 25.87 15.85
CA LEU A 9 -95.26 27.31 15.99
C LEU A 9 -94.04 27.76 16.85
N LEU A 10 -93.18 28.54 16.16
CA LEU A 10 -92.65 29.87 16.49
C LEU A 10 -91.13 30.07 16.80
N LEU A 11 -90.52 30.85 15.89
CA LEU A 11 -89.64 32.02 16.07
C LEU A 11 -88.20 31.88 16.64
N ILE A 12 -87.20 32.41 15.90
CA ILE A 12 -86.35 33.60 16.23
C ILE A 12 -85.28 33.84 15.13
N LEU A 13 -85.18 35.10 14.68
CA LEU A 13 -84.18 35.76 13.78
C LEU A 13 -82.82 36.06 14.53
N PRO A 14 -81.81 36.78 13.97
CA PRO A 14 -80.98 36.60 12.76
C PRO A 14 -79.45 36.86 13.03
N LEU A 15 -78.53 36.67 12.05
CA LEU A 15 -77.49 37.67 11.67
C LEU A 15 -76.53 37.19 10.54
N LEU A 16 -76.40 38.06 9.52
CA LEU A 16 -75.26 38.36 8.64
C LEU A 16 -74.19 37.29 8.28
N ALA A 17 -74.08 36.99 6.98
CA ALA A 17 -72.78 36.72 6.34
C ALA A 17 -72.77 37.22 4.88
N CYS A 18 -71.68 37.89 4.53
CA CYS A 18 -71.44 38.66 3.33
C CYS A 18 -71.10 37.82 2.07
N LEU A 19 -71.57 38.32 0.93
CA LEU A 19 -70.91 38.46 -0.38
C LEU A 19 -69.96 37.36 -0.88
N PHE A 20 -70.43 36.65 -1.90
CA PHE A 20 -69.68 35.76 -2.78
C PHE A 20 -68.63 36.53 -3.62
N GLY A 21 -67.35 36.19 -3.45
CA GLY A 21 -66.27 36.44 -4.40
C GLY A 21 -65.80 35.12 -5.02
N SER A 22 -65.65 35.09 -6.34
CA SER A 22 -65.31 33.91 -7.15
C SER A 22 -63.95 33.26 -6.78
N PRO A 23 -63.77 31.93 -6.90
CA PRO A 23 -62.54 31.24 -6.46
C PRO A 23 -61.30 31.39 -7.36
N ASP A 24 -61.36 32.11 -8.49
CA ASP A 24 -60.33 32.05 -9.53
C ASP A 24 -59.26 33.16 -9.52
N ALA A 25 -59.13 33.93 -8.42
CA ALA A 25 -58.14 35.02 -8.31
C ALA A 25 -56.94 34.73 -7.38
N LEU A 26 -56.72 33.47 -7.00
CA LEU A 26 -55.56 33.02 -6.19
C LEU A 26 -54.68 32.03 -6.96
N ALA A 27 -54.54 32.21 -8.28
CA ALA A 27 -53.58 31.47 -9.08
C ALA A 27 -52.24 32.23 -9.17
N ARG A 28 -51.19 31.59 -8.65
CA ARG A 28 -49.76 31.86 -8.88
C ARG A 28 -49.17 33.11 -8.23
N ARG A 29 -48.98 33.06 -6.90
CA ARG A 29 -47.65 33.46 -6.40
C ARG A 29 -46.67 32.48 -7.02
N LYS A 30 -45.86 32.89 -8.00
CA LYS A 30 -44.66 32.14 -8.40
C LYS A 30 -43.92 31.85 -7.09
N ALA A 31 -43.83 30.58 -6.69
CA ALA A 31 -42.96 30.18 -5.62
C ALA A 31 -41.58 30.80 -5.93
N ALA A 32 -40.98 31.49 -4.95
CA ALA A 32 -39.68 32.09 -5.15
C ALA A 32 -38.73 30.98 -5.63
N THR A 33 -38.03 31.23 -6.73
CA THR A 33 -37.00 30.32 -7.23
C THR A 33 -36.02 30.06 -6.08
N PRO A 34 -35.80 28.80 -5.68
CA PRO A 34 -34.84 28.49 -4.63
C PRO A 34 -33.46 29.03 -5.01
N THR A 35 -32.77 29.67 -4.08
CA THR A 35 -31.40 30.17 -4.28
C THR A 35 -30.42 29.14 -3.72
N PRO A 36 -29.36 28.75 -4.47
CA PRO A 36 -28.36 27.85 -3.95
C PRO A 36 -27.56 28.51 -2.81
N THR A 37 -27.21 27.72 -1.80
CA THR A 37 -26.29 28.13 -0.73
C THR A 37 -24.85 28.19 -1.21
N GLN A 38 -24.48 27.32 -2.15
CA GLN A 38 -23.17 27.31 -2.80
C GLN A 38 -23.36 27.02 -4.28
N THR A 39 -22.61 27.69 -5.15
CA THR A 39 -22.65 27.52 -6.61
C THR A 39 -21.35 26.91 -7.09
N GLY A 40 -21.40 25.87 -7.91
CA GLY A 40 -20.21 25.16 -8.39
C GLY A 40 -20.53 24.21 -9.55
N LEU A 41 -19.87 23.04 -9.63
CA LEU A 41 -20.20 22.01 -10.63
C LEU A 41 -21.67 21.60 -10.52
N PHE A 42 -22.08 21.15 -9.32
CA PHE A 42 -23.47 21.01 -8.92
C PHE A 42 -23.79 22.04 -7.86
N ASP A 43 -24.91 22.74 -8.00
CA ASP A 43 -25.31 23.75 -7.03
C ASP A 43 -25.82 23.07 -5.75
N LEU A 44 -25.38 23.53 -4.58
CA LEU A 44 -25.84 23.01 -3.30
C LEU A 44 -26.95 23.90 -2.76
N TYR A 45 -28.07 23.31 -2.39
CA TYR A 45 -29.19 23.96 -1.71
C TYR A 45 -29.29 23.38 -0.30
N ALA A 46 -28.33 23.73 0.55
CA ALA A 46 -28.32 23.25 1.92
C ALA A 46 -29.39 23.97 2.76
N ASN A 47 -29.76 23.32 3.86
CA ASN A 47 -30.37 23.95 5.04
C ASN A 47 -31.90 24.14 5.04
N VAL A 48 -32.64 23.08 4.69
CA VAL A 48 -33.98 22.83 5.26
C VAL A 48 -34.00 21.35 5.69
N ASP A 49 -34.03 21.09 7.00
CA ASP A 49 -34.19 19.75 7.62
C ASP A 49 -33.03 18.74 7.47
N GLY A 50 -31.77 19.19 7.41
CA GLY A 50 -30.61 18.27 7.45
C GLY A 50 -30.34 17.48 6.15
N LYS A 51 -30.91 17.93 5.03
CA LYS A 51 -30.79 17.28 3.71
C LYS A 51 -29.71 17.90 2.83
N VAL A 52 -29.13 17.08 1.96
CA VAL A 52 -28.24 17.52 0.87
C VAL A 52 -29.02 17.55 -0.44
N ILE A 53 -29.42 18.75 -0.87
CA ILE A 53 -30.13 18.94 -2.13
C ILE A 53 -29.15 19.40 -3.21
N LEU A 54 -29.07 18.63 -4.29
CA LEU A 54 -28.26 18.95 -5.47
C LEU A 54 -29.11 19.62 -6.55
N GLY A 55 -28.63 20.74 -7.08
CA GLY A 55 -29.09 21.33 -8.33
C GLY A 55 -28.31 20.76 -9.51
N VAL A 56 -29.02 20.05 -10.37
CA VAL A 56 -28.44 19.36 -11.54
C VAL A 56 -28.59 20.25 -12.76
N LYS A 57 -27.47 20.67 -13.32
CA LYS A 57 -27.42 21.66 -14.43
C LYS A 57 -27.62 21.03 -15.80
N ALA A 58 -27.15 19.79 -15.96
CA ALA A 58 -27.21 19.03 -17.21
C ALA A 58 -27.61 17.58 -16.94
N LEU A 59 -28.34 17.00 -17.88
CA LEU A 59 -28.70 15.58 -17.92
C LEU A 59 -27.93 14.91 -19.05
N ASP A 60 -27.71 13.59 -18.90
CA ASP A 60 -27.04 12.76 -19.92
C ASP A 60 -25.63 13.26 -20.28
N GLU A 61 -25.00 13.99 -19.35
CA GLU A 61 -23.62 14.45 -19.42
C GLU A 61 -22.78 13.67 -18.40
N PRO A 62 -21.73 12.95 -18.84
CA PRO A 62 -20.91 12.15 -17.93
C PRO A 62 -19.96 13.02 -17.11
N PHE A 63 -19.71 12.58 -15.88
CA PHE A 63 -18.74 13.12 -14.93
C PHE A 63 -18.08 11.97 -14.15
N LEU A 64 -16.99 12.23 -13.46
CA LEU A 64 -16.36 11.23 -12.60
C LEU A 64 -16.96 11.27 -11.20
N MET A 65 -17.11 10.10 -10.59
CA MET A 65 -17.44 9.96 -9.18
C MET A 65 -16.39 9.07 -8.51
N MET A 66 -15.89 9.50 -7.37
CA MET A 66 -14.96 8.71 -6.55
C MET A 66 -15.40 8.76 -5.10
N THR A 67 -15.20 7.65 -4.37
CA THR A 67 -15.36 7.64 -2.91
C THR A 67 -14.02 7.77 -2.21
N SER A 68 -14.02 8.28 -0.97
CA SER A 68 -12.86 8.21 -0.08
C SER A 68 -13.28 8.18 1.38
N LEU A 69 -12.36 7.81 2.27
CA LEU A 69 -12.58 7.79 3.72
C LEU A 69 -11.88 8.97 4.42
N PRO A 70 -12.55 10.09 4.69
CA PRO A 70 -11.93 11.22 5.41
C PRO A 70 -11.53 10.87 6.86
N SER A 71 -12.04 9.76 7.39
CA SER A 71 -11.68 9.12 8.66
C SER A 71 -11.47 7.62 8.46
N GLY A 72 -10.48 7.01 9.10
CA GLY A 72 -10.26 5.56 9.07
C GLY A 72 -10.56 4.89 10.41
N LEU A 73 -10.57 3.56 10.42
CA LEU A 73 -10.77 2.75 11.63
C LEU A 73 -9.54 2.73 12.54
N GLY A 74 -8.35 3.04 12.01
CA GLY A 74 -7.11 3.07 12.78
C GLY A 74 -6.36 1.74 12.83
N SER A 75 -6.64 0.81 11.92
CA SER A 75 -5.88 -0.44 11.76
C SER A 75 -5.61 -0.73 10.28
N ASN A 76 -4.32 -0.78 9.91
CA ASN A 76 -3.90 -1.14 8.54
C ASN A 76 -4.34 -2.54 8.16
N ASP A 77 -4.38 -3.47 9.12
CA ASP A 77 -4.72 -4.87 8.87
C ASP A 77 -6.19 -5.03 8.46
N VAL A 78 -7.05 -4.08 8.85
CA VAL A 78 -8.43 -3.97 8.37
C VAL A 78 -8.49 -3.28 7.01
N GLY A 79 -7.53 -2.42 6.67
CA GLY A 79 -7.46 -1.75 5.37
C GLY A 79 -8.57 -0.71 5.17
N LEU A 80 -8.99 -0.03 6.24
CA LEU A 80 -9.92 1.09 6.22
C LEU A 80 -9.22 2.34 6.74
N ASP A 81 -8.34 2.88 5.90
CA ASP A 81 -7.43 3.96 6.25
C ASP A 81 -8.06 5.33 6.02
N ARG A 82 -7.67 6.30 6.86
CA ARG A 82 -7.97 7.70 6.60
C ARG A 82 -7.28 8.14 5.30
N GLY A 83 -8.05 8.76 4.41
CA GLY A 83 -7.65 9.23 3.10
C GLY A 83 -7.58 8.13 2.04
N GLN A 84 -8.06 6.93 2.34
CA GLN A 84 -8.10 5.84 1.36
C GLN A 84 -9.01 6.22 0.17
N PRO A 85 -8.48 6.22 -1.06
CA PRO A 85 -9.30 6.39 -2.25
C PRO A 85 -10.09 5.10 -2.52
N GLY A 86 -11.32 5.25 -3.00
CA GLY A 86 -12.13 4.16 -3.52
C GLY A 86 -12.04 4.06 -5.04
N GLU A 87 -12.92 3.25 -5.62
CA GLU A 87 -13.01 3.11 -7.07
C GLU A 87 -13.49 4.41 -7.73
N MET A 88 -12.98 4.68 -8.93
CA MET A 88 -13.44 5.76 -9.80
C MET A 88 -14.52 5.23 -10.75
N HIS A 89 -15.61 5.96 -10.86
CA HIS A 89 -16.76 5.62 -11.68
C HIS A 89 -17.01 6.74 -12.70
N LEU A 90 -17.29 6.38 -13.96
CA LEU A 90 -17.82 7.32 -14.94
C LEU A 90 -19.35 7.27 -14.86
N VAL A 91 -19.96 8.33 -14.38
CA VAL A 91 -21.39 8.38 -14.07
C VAL A 91 -22.09 9.52 -14.79
N GLU A 92 -23.41 9.44 -14.93
CA GLU A 92 -24.25 10.52 -15.45
C GLU A 92 -25.62 10.54 -14.77
N PHE A 93 -26.27 11.70 -14.78
CA PHE A 93 -27.65 11.83 -14.33
C PHE A 93 -28.62 11.61 -15.49
N ARG A 94 -29.48 10.58 -15.41
CA ARG A 94 -30.54 10.32 -16.38
C ARG A 94 -31.91 10.54 -15.77
N ARG A 95 -32.79 11.28 -16.44
CA ARG A 95 -34.17 11.47 -15.97
C ARG A 95 -35.11 10.42 -16.59
N VAL A 96 -35.80 9.67 -15.73
CA VAL A 96 -36.83 8.70 -16.14
C VAL A 96 -38.14 9.02 -15.41
N GLY A 97 -39.05 9.70 -16.11
CA GLY A 97 -40.30 10.18 -15.53
C GLY A 97 -40.06 11.18 -14.40
N LYS A 98 -40.53 10.86 -13.19
CA LYS A 98 -40.33 11.65 -11.96
C LYS A 98 -39.02 11.34 -11.23
N LYS A 99 -38.27 10.33 -11.70
CA LYS A 99 -37.03 9.92 -11.06
C LYS A 99 -35.82 10.49 -11.80
N LEU A 100 -34.81 10.85 -11.01
CA LEU A 100 -33.46 11.07 -11.47
C LEU A 100 -32.61 9.88 -11.05
N LEU A 101 -31.94 9.27 -12.02
CA LEU A 101 -31.05 8.13 -11.82
C LEU A 101 -29.60 8.61 -11.87
N LEU A 102 -28.75 8.11 -10.98
CA LEU A 102 -27.31 8.16 -11.15
C LEU A 102 -26.87 6.84 -11.78
N VAL A 103 -26.41 6.90 -13.02
CA VAL A 103 -26.06 5.72 -13.81
C VAL A 103 -24.55 5.68 -14.01
N GLU A 104 -23.91 4.59 -13.63
CA GLU A 104 -22.53 4.28 -13.98
C GLU A 104 -22.47 3.65 -15.36
N ARG A 105 -21.67 4.26 -16.24
CA ARG A 105 -21.41 3.76 -17.59
C ARG A 105 -20.41 2.60 -17.54
N ASN A 106 -20.65 1.57 -18.33
CA ASN A 106 -19.63 0.56 -18.56
C ASN A 106 -18.49 1.11 -19.41
N THR A 107 -17.35 1.43 -18.78
CA THR A 107 -16.14 1.91 -19.45
C THR A 107 -15.17 0.80 -19.81
N ARG A 108 -15.44 -0.44 -19.41
CA ARG A 108 -14.54 -1.59 -19.60
C ARG A 108 -14.67 -2.22 -20.98
N PHE A 109 -15.84 -2.10 -21.60
CA PHE A 109 -16.17 -2.65 -22.90
C PHE A 109 -16.81 -1.56 -23.75
N VAL A 110 -16.15 -1.18 -24.85
CA VAL A 110 -16.56 -0.05 -25.71
C VAL A 110 -16.43 -0.40 -27.18
N ALA A 111 -16.97 0.44 -28.06
CA ALA A 111 -16.60 0.47 -29.48
C ALA A 111 -16.26 1.91 -29.87
N ARG A 112 -15.00 2.19 -30.23
CA ARG A 112 -14.59 3.51 -30.72
C ARG A 112 -14.67 3.58 -32.24
N SER A 113 -15.89 3.69 -32.73
CA SER A 113 -16.19 3.72 -34.16
C SER A 113 -17.01 4.95 -34.52
N GLU A 114 -16.85 5.46 -35.74
CA GLU A 114 -17.78 6.46 -36.31
C GLU A 114 -19.16 5.84 -36.56
N ASN A 115 -19.25 4.52 -36.72
CA ASN A 115 -20.50 3.79 -36.92
C ASN A 115 -21.34 3.72 -35.64
N ALA A 116 -22.44 4.46 -35.61
CA ALA A 116 -23.36 4.50 -34.48
C ALA A 116 -23.97 3.14 -34.11
N ARG A 117 -24.21 2.25 -35.09
CA ARG A 117 -24.78 0.92 -34.83
C ARG A 117 -23.78 -0.02 -34.17
N GLU A 118 -22.51 0.12 -34.49
CA GLU A 118 -21.45 -0.65 -33.86
C GLU A 118 -21.27 -0.24 -32.39
N ARG A 119 -21.30 1.07 -32.10
CA ARG A 119 -21.32 1.57 -30.71
C ARG A 119 -22.53 1.05 -29.93
N ALA A 120 -23.72 1.18 -30.51
CA ALA A 120 -24.96 0.69 -29.90
C ALA A 120 -24.91 -0.82 -29.62
N SER A 121 -24.37 -1.62 -30.54
CA SER A 121 -24.26 -3.07 -30.36
C SER A 121 -23.44 -3.46 -29.12
N VAL A 122 -22.40 -2.69 -28.78
CA VAL A 122 -21.58 -2.96 -27.57
C VAL A 122 -22.29 -2.41 -26.33
N GLU A 123 -22.86 -1.20 -26.40
CA GLU A 123 -23.65 -0.63 -25.31
C GLU A 123 -24.86 -1.51 -24.92
N GLU A 124 -25.50 -2.17 -25.88
CA GLU A 124 -26.61 -3.11 -25.67
C GLU A 124 -26.12 -4.47 -25.12
N ALA A 125 -24.86 -4.85 -25.39
CA ALA A 125 -24.28 -6.12 -24.96
C ALA A 125 -23.71 -6.07 -23.54
N PHE A 126 -23.29 -4.90 -23.05
CA PHE A 126 -22.67 -4.74 -21.74
C PHE A 126 -23.46 -3.75 -20.89
N ALA A 127 -24.06 -4.25 -19.81
CA ALA A 127 -24.94 -3.46 -18.95
C ALA A 127 -24.21 -2.32 -18.22
N ASP A 128 -24.85 -1.15 -18.21
CA ASP A 128 -24.62 -0.07 -17.25
C ASP A 128 -25.18 -0.45 -15.86
N SER A 129 -24.81 0.29 -14.82
CA SER A 129 -25.32 0.10 -13.46
C SER A 129 -26.06 1.33 -12.95
N VAL A 130 -27.27 1.16 -12.39
CA VAL A 130 -27.97 2.25 -11.70
C VAL A 130 -27.50 2.26 -10.24
N LEU A 131 -26.68 3.25 -9.88
CA LEU A 131 -26.12 3.37 -8.54
C LEU A 131 -27.13 3.92 -7.54
N TRP A 132 -28.02 4.79 -8.02
CA TRP A 132 -29.00 5.49 -7.19
C TRP A 132 -30.19 6.02 -7.99
N ALA A 133 -31.31 6.22 -7.31
CA ALA A 133 -32.50 6.87 -7.85
C ALA A 133 -33.15 7.76 -6.78
N GLY A 134 -33.50 8.99 -7.15
CA GLY A 134 -34.24 9.93 -6.30
C GLY A 134 -35.40 10.60 -7.04
N ASP A 135 -36.39 11.09 -6.32
CA ASP A 135 -37.50 11.83 -6.93
C ASP A 135 -37.10 13.30 -7.16
N VAL A 136 -37.42 13.80 -8.36
CA VAL A 136 -37.18 15.19 -8.73
C VAL A 136 -38.08 16.11 -7.91
N LEU A 137 -37.51 17.15 -7.29
CA LEU A 137 -38.25 18.14 -6.54
C LEU A 137 -38.97 19.13 -7.46
N ASP A 138 -40.16 19.58 -7.06
CA ASP A 138 -40.96 20.51 -7.87
C ASP A 138 -40.29 21.89 -8.04
N GLY A 139 -40.41 22.46 -9.24
CA GLY A 139 -39.89 23.79 -9.60
C GLY A 139 -38.56 23.78 -10.34
N GLU A 140 -38.16 24.95 -10.83
CA GLU A 140 -36.86 25.18 -11.47
C GLU A 140 -35.90 25.87 -10.48
N PRO A 141 -34.58 25.62 -10.53
CA PRO A 141 -33.91 24.64 -11.40
C PRO A 141 -34.15 23.18 -10.95
N LEU A 142 -33.76 22.22 -11.80
CA LEU A 142 -33.83 20.78 -11.50
C LEU A 142 -33.07 20.44 -10.21
N ARG A 143 -33.79 19.90 -9.22
CA ARG A 143 -33.20 19.57 -7.90
C ARG A 143 -33.59 18.17 -7.44
N VAL A 144 -32.71 17.56 -6.65
CA VAL A 144 -32.94 16.23 -6.06
C VAL A 144 -32.37 16.15 -4.63
N ASP A 145 -33.04 15.41 -3.74
CA ASP A 145 -32.53 15.08 -2.40
C ASP A 145 -31.57 13.90 -2.48
N PHE A 146 -30.27 14.18 -2.37
CA PHE A 146 -29.20 13.19 -2.56
C PHE A 146 -28.78 12.50 -1.24
N SER A 147 -29.41 12.86 -0.11
CA SER A 147 -29.05 12.40 1.23
C SER A 147 -29.01 10.88 1.36
N SER A 148 -29.96 10.17 0.73
CA SER A 148 -30.03 8.70 0.78
C SER A 148 -28.86 8.00 0.10
N PHE A 149 -28.23 8.64 -0.89
CA PHE A 149 -27.01 8.12 -1.49
C PHE A 149 -25.82 8.27 -0.55
N LEU A 150 -25.70 9.43 0.09
CA LEU A 150 -24.62 9.73 1.04
C LEU A 150 -24.70 8.87 2.30
N ALA A 151 -25.90 8.50 2.74
CA ALA A 151 -26.15 7.61 3.88
C ALA A 151 -26.05 6.10 3.52
N SER A 152 -25.45 5.76 2.38
CA SER A 152 -25.26 4.37 1.95
C SER A 152 -23.77 4.02 1.76
N ASP A 153 -23.42 2.76 2.02
CA ASP A 153 -22.05 2.26 1.88
C ASP A 153 -21.65 2.16 0.39
N ARG A 154 -20.98 3.20 -0.11
CA ARG A 154 -20.47 3.27 -1.49
C ARG A 154 -18.98 2.98 -1.57
N HIS A 155 -18.26 3.17 -0.48
CA HIS A 155 -16.85 2.83 -0.38
C HIS A 155 -16.63 1.32 -0.21
N GLY A 156 -17.60 0.60 0.34
CA GLY A 156 -17.52 -0.86 0.55
C GLY A 156 -16.91 -1.24 1.90
N ILE A 157 -17.18 -0.45 2.94
CA ILE A 157 -16.67 -0.67 4.30
C ILE A 157 -17.08 -2.05 4.83
N ALA A 158 -18.35 -2.43 4.68
CA ALA A 158 -18.84 -3.74 5.15
C ALA A 158 -18.14 -4.90 4.42
N ARG A 159 -17.91 -4.74 3.12
CA ARG A 159 -17.21 -5.72 2.28
C ARG A 159 -15.76 -5.90 2.74
N GLN A 160 -15.08 -4.79 3.05
CA GLN A 160 -13.68 -4.79 3.49
C GLN A 160 -13.53 -5.46 4.87
N LEU A 161 -14.42 -5.15 5.83
CA LEU A 161 -14.44 -5.81 7.14
C LEU A 161 -14.60 -7.33 7.01
N LYS A 162 -15.51 -7.79 6.14
CA LYS A 162 -15.68 -9.21 5.84
C LYS A 162 -14.43 -9.83 5.20
N ALA A 163 -13.88 -9.17 4.18
CA ALA A 163 -12.72 -9.65 3.43
C ALA A 163 -11.48 -9.79 4.30
N THR A 164 -11.33 -8.91 5.30
CA THR A 164 -10.24 -8.92 6.29
C THR A 164 -10.58 -9.72 7.55
N GLN A 165 -11.63 -10.55 7.50
CA GLN A 165 -12.02 -11.47 8.59
C GLN A 165 -12.35 -10.76 9.92
N GLN A 166 -12.84 -9.53 9.88
CA GLN A 166 -13.24 -8.78 11.07
C GLN A 166 -14.68 -9.04 11.52
N GLY A 167 -15.43 -9.78 10.73
CA GLY A 167 -16.83 -10.13 10.97
C GLY A 167 -17.77 -9.60 9.89
N ASP A 168 -19.02 -10.05 9.94
CA ASP A 168 -20.06 -9.61 9.04
C ASP A 168 -20.78 -8.39 9.62
N TYR A 169 -20.51 -7.21 9.07
CA TYR A 169 -21.14 -5.96 9.46
C TYR A 169 -22.23 -5.55 8.45
N LYS A 170 -23.25 -4.84 8.92
CA LYS A 170 -24.32 -4.26 8.10
C LYS A 170 -24.51 -2.80 8.44
N ILE A 171 -24.81 -1.99 7.44
CA ILE A 171 -25.14 -0.58 7.66
C ILE A 171 -26.41 -0.46 8.53
N ASP A 172 -26.34 0.43 9.50
CA ASP A 172 -27.44 0.83 10.36
C ASP A 172 -28.01 2.14 9.80
N GLY A 173 -29.16 2.05 9.14
CA GLY A 173 -29.78 3.19 8.45
C GLY A 173 -30.28 4.29 9.38
N ASP A 174 -30.65 3.95 10.62
CA ASP A 174 -31.16 4.91 11.60
C ASP A 174 -30.02 5.75 12.22
N ARG A 175 -28.79 5.20 12.20
CA ARG A 175 -27.56 5.86 12.67
C ARG A 175 -26.63 6.29 11.52
N SER A 176 -27.13 6.32 10.29
CA SER A 176 -26.38 6.77 9.12
C SER A 176 -27.08 7.95 8.45
N VAL A 177 -26.35 9.06 8.27
CA VAL A 177 -26.94 10.33 7.84
C VAL A 177 -26.01 11.07 6.86
N ALA A 178 -26.60 11.90 6.00
CA ALA A 178 -25.83 12.87 5.22
C ALA A 178 -25.30 14.00 6.12
N LEU A 179 -24.19 14.63 5.71
CA LEU A 179 -23.56 15.75 6.42
C LEU A 179 -23.55 17.01 5.53
N PRO A 180 -24.65 17.81 5.52
CA PRO A 180 -24.74 19.00 4.67
C PRO A 180 -23.65 20.04 4.95
N ASP A 181 -23.30 20.26 6.22
CA ASP A 181 -22.30 21.26 6.62
C ASP A 181 -20.86 20.88 6.21
N ALA A 182 -20.62 19.59 5.97
CA ALA A 182 -19.35 19.10 5.44
C ALA A 182 -19.29 19.12 3.90
N SER A 183 -20.44 19.33 3.24
CA SER A 183 -20.54 19.30 1.78
C SER A 183 -20.17 20.65 1.17
N LYS A 184 -19.34 20.63 0.13
CA LYS A 184 -18.81 21.82 -0.54
C LYS A 184 -18.93 21.68 -2.05
N THR A 185 -19.02 22.80 -2.76
CA THR A 185 -18.87 22.78 -4.22
C THR A 185 -17.91 23.86 -4.71
N PHE A 186 -17.15 23.47 -5.73
CA PHE A 186 -16.15 24.27 -6.44
C PHE A 186 -16.52 24.30 -7.93
N PRO A 187 -15.81 25.08 -8.78
CA PRO A 187 -16.13 25.16 -10.22
C PRO A 187 -16.12 23.81 -10.95
N ASP A 188 -15.18 22.92 -10.60
CA ASP A 188 -14.92 21.66 -11.32
C ASP A 188 -15.15 20.40 -10.48
N ASN A 189 -15.54 20.55 -9.22
CA ASN A 189 -15.96 19.41 -8.40
C ASN A 189 -16.98 19.78 -7.32
N THR A 190 -17.76 18.79 -6.90
CA THR A 190 -18.67 18.84 -5.77
C THR A 190 -18.33 17.71 -4.80
N GLU A 191 -18.13 18.06 -3.54
CA GLU A 191 -17.62 17.21 -2.48
C GLU A 191 -18.71 17.00 -1.44
N LEU A 192 -19.16 15.76 -1.26
CA LEU A 192 -20.36 15.41 -0.49
C LEU A 192 -20.06 14.34 0.57
N GLU A 193 -20.57 14.52 1.78
CA GLU A 193 -20.21 13.63 2.89
C GLU A 193 -21.41 12.98 3.60
N GLY A 194 -21.16 11.78 4.11
CA GLY A 194 -22.07 11.03 4.96
C GLY A 194 -21.36 10.42 6.16
N LEU A 195 -22.08 10.30 7.28
CA LEU A 195 -21.67 9.55 8.46
C LEU A 195 -22.37 8.19 8.41
N LEU A 196 -21.61 7.10 8.38
CA LEU A 196 -22.13 5.75 8.24
C LEU A 196 -21.81 4.93 9.49
N THR A 197 -22.83 4.30 10.06
CA THR A 197 -22.68 3.38 11.19
C THR A 197 -22.95 1.95 10.73
N PHE A 198 -22.11 1.02 11.15
CA PHE A 198 -22.18 -0.40 10.82
C PHE A 198 -22.28 -1.23 12.09
N THR A 199 -23.21 -2.19 12.12
CA THR A 199 -23.41 -3.11 13.24
C THR A 199 -22.97 -4.52 12.90
N GLY A 200 -22.32 -5.19 13.86
CA GLY A 200 -21.80 -6.54 13.70
C GLY A 200 -21.48 -7.18 15.05
N ALA A 201 -20.94 -8.40 15.04
CA ALA A 201 -20.69 -9.15 16.28
C ALA A 201 -19.51 -8.62 17.12
N GLY A 202 -18.59 -7.84 16.54
CA GLY A 202 -17.39 -7.36 17.25
C GLY A 202 -16.31 -8.42 17.49
N GLU A 203 -16.31 -9.49 16.68
CA GLU A 203 -15.44 -10.65 16.87
C GLU A 203 -14.06 -10.52 16.19
N GLY A 204 -13.86 -9.55 15.31
CA GLY A 204 -12.56 -9.24 14.73
C GLY A 204 -11.57 -8.69 15.77
N GLN A 205 -10.39 -9.30 15.87
CA GLN A 205 -9.35 -8.86 16.81
C GLN A 205 -8.97 -7.40 16.56
N PHE A 206 -8.65 -7.04 15.32
CA PHE A 206 -8.17 -5.69 15.02
C PHE A 206 -9.24 -4.63 15.22
N VAL A 207 -10.51 -4.95 14.98
CA VAL A 207 -11.62 -4.05 15.35
C VAL A 207 -11.65 -3.85 16.87
N ARG A 208 -11.57 -4.91 17.67
CA ARG A 208 -11.57 -4.79 19.13
C ARG A 208 -10.41 -3.97 19.68
N ASP A 209 -9.26 -4.04 19.02
CA ASP A 209 -8.06 -3.34 19.46
C ASP A 209 -8.15 -1.81 19.26
N VAL A 210 -8.99 -1.34 18.33
CA VAL A 210 -9.01 0.09 17.91
C VAL A 210 -10.38 0.77 18.00
N ALA A 211 -11.48 0.03 17.88
CA ALA A 211 -12.82 0.58 17.91
C ALA A 211 -13.31 0.76 19.35
N MET A 212 -13.95 1.89 19.64
CA MET A 212 -14.54 2.17 20.96
C MET A 212 -15.67 1.19 21.31
N ASP A 213 -16.51 0.86 20.32
CA ASP A 213 -17.49 -0.22 20.40
C ASP A 213 -17.27 -1.16 19.21
N PRO A 214 -16.72 -2.36 19.43
CA PRO A 214 -16.49 -3.31 18.36
C PRO A 214 -17.78 -3.76 17.66
N GLN A 215 -18.94 -3.64 18.29
CA GLN A 215 -20.23 -4.02 17.70
C GLN A 215 -20.85 -2.91 16.85
N ALA A 216 -20.37 -1.67 16.96
CA ALA A 216 -20.87 -0.51 16.24
C ALA A 216 -19.73 0.39 15.74
N ILE A 217 -19.39 0.27 14.47
CA ILE A 217 -18.32 1.05 13.82
C ILE A 217 -18.94 2.22 13.07
N THR A 218 -18.53 3.45 13.38
CA THR A 218 -18.97 4.66 12.67
C THR A 218 -17.80 5.31 11.95
N LEU A 219 -17.95 5.53 10.63
CA LEU A 219 -16.96 6.17 9.77
C LEU A 219 -17.62 7.23 8.88
N ARG A 220 -16.87 8.27 8.53
CA ARG A 220 -17.29 9.20 7.46
C ARG A 220 -16.88 8.64 6.10
N GLN A 221 -17.77 8.79 5.13
CA GLN A 221 -17.54 8.55 3.72
C GLN A 221 -17.67 9.86 2.97
N HIS A 222 -16.78 10.06 2.01
CA HIS A 222 -16.78 11.20 1.12
C HIS A 222 -17.00 10.73 -0.31
N ILE A 223 -17.87 11.42 -1.04
CA ILE A 223 -18.14 11.25 -2.47
C ILE A 223 -17.75 12.54 -3.19
N SER A 224 -16.78 12.44 -4.10
CA SER A 224 -16.31 13.51 -4.97
C SER A 224 -16.93 13.34 -6.34
N LEU A 225 -17.63 14.36 -6.84
CA LEU A 225 -18.17 14.45 -8.19
C LEU A 225 -17.28 15.43 -8.97
N VAL A 226 -16.65 15.00 -10.06
CA VAL A 226 -15.58 15.75 -10.74
C VAL A 226 -15.91 15.92 -12.22
N ARG A 227 -15.76 17.14 -12.73
CA ARG A 227 -15.93 17.46 -14.15
C ARG A 227 -14.91 16.69 -14.99
N LEU A 228 -15.34 16.21 -16.17
CA LEU A 228 -14.39 15.65 -17.14
C LEU A 228 -13.53 16.75 -17.78
N PRO A 229 -12.27 16.45 -18.13
CA PRO A 229 -11.42 17.40 -18.84
C PRO A 229 -12.00 17.85 -20.18
N GLU A 230 -11.62 19.06 -20.57
CA GLU A 230 -11.90 19.58 -21.91
C GLU A 230 -11.25 18.70 -23.01
N PRO A 231 -11.82 18.67 -24.24
CA PRO A 231 -11.21 17.96 -25.36
C PRO A 231 -9.76 18.40 -25.68
N GLY A 232 -9.11 17.66 -26.58
CA GLY A 232 -7.77 17.99 -27.08
C GLY A 232 -6.60 17.31 -26.35
N TYR A 233 -6.87 16.37 -25.43
CA TYR A 233 -5.83 15.51 -24.86
C TYR A 233 -5.40 14.42 -25.82
N THR A 234 -4.08 14.22 -25.95
CA THR A 234 -3.51 13.11 -26.72
C THR A 234 -3.04 11.99 -25.78
N PRO A 235 -3.71 10.81 -25.79
CA PRO A 235 -3.32 9.68 -24.97
C PRO A 235 -1.90 9.19 -25.24
N ARG A 236 -1.21 8.70 -24.22
CA ARG A 236 0.06 7.97 -24.36
C ARG A 236 -0.23 6.47 -24.35
N ALA A 237 0.11 5.77 -25.43
CA ALA A 237 0.01 4.31 -25.45
C ALA A 237 0.89 3.69 -24.34
N TYR A 238 0.31 2.76 -23.58
CA TYR A 238 1.04 2.03 -22.53
C TYR A 238 2.06 1.06 -23.14
N HIS A 239 3.18 0.86 -22.45
CA HIS A 239 4.15 -0.17 -22.79
C HIS A 239 4.57 -0.96 -21.54
N PRO A 240 4.68 -2.30 -21.58
CA PRO A 240 5.05 -3.10 -20.40
C PRO A 240 6.39 -2.72 -19.75
N SER A 241 7.33 -2.17 -20.53
CA SER A 241 8.64 -1.70 -20.04
C SER A 241 8.72 -0.18 -19.85
N SER A 242 7.60 0.55 -19.80
CA SER A 242 7.63 2.01 -19.61
C SER A 242 7.86 2.44 -18.16
N GLY A 243 7.68 1.54 -17.18
CA GLY A 243 7.71 1.91 -15.76
C GLY A 243 6.50 2.71 -15.30
N ALA A 244 5.43 2.74 -16.08
CA ALA A 244 4.22 3.49 -15.76
C ALA A 244 3.04 2.60 -15.39
N PHE A 245 2.02 3.19 -14.78
CA PHE A 245 0.72 2.54 -14.65
C PHE A 245 0.02 2.42 -16.01
N SER A 246 -1.04 1.61 -16.06
CA SER A 246 -1.91 1.52 -17.23
C SER A 246 -3.37 1.68 -16.84
N VAL A 247 -4.11 2.46 -17.62
CA VAL A 247 -5.58 2.48 -17.63
C VAL A 247 -6.06 2.06 -19.01
N GLY A 248 -7.26 1.49 -19.14
CA GLY A 248 -7.70 1.01 -20.44
C GLY A 248 -9.01 0.26 -20.42
N PHE A 249 -9.35 -0.28 -21.57
CA PHE A 249 -10.61 -0.94 -21.86
C PHE A 249 -10.46 -1.94 -23.01
N THR A 250 -11.51 -2.75 -23.19
CA THR A 250 -11.67 -3.62 -24.34
C THR A 250 -12.46 -2.87 -25.41
N ASP A 251 -11.86 -2.61 -26.56
CA ASP A 251 -12.48 -1.92 -27.69
C ASP A 251 -12.79 -2.91 -28.81
N PHE A 252 -14.08 -3.13 -29.06
CA PHE A 252 -14.55 -4.05 -30.10
C PHE A 252 -14.52 -3.47 -31.51
N ALA A 253 -14.23 -2.16 -31.64
CA ALA A 253 -14.04 -1.52 -32.95
C ALA A 253 -12.60 -1.67 -33.48
N GLN A 254 -11.71 -2.36 -32.74
CA GLN A 254 -10.33 -2.58 -33.18
C GLN A 254 -10.30 -3.43 -34.47
N PRO A 255 -9.41 -3.11 -35.43
CA PRO A 255 -9.25 -3.90 -36.64
C PRO A 255 -8.94 -5.37 -36.38
N LEU A 256 -9.39 -6.24 -37.29
CA LEU A 256 -9.05 -7.67 -37.23
C LEU A 256 -7.54 -7.86 -37.39
N GLY A 257 -6.86 -8.19 -36.29
CA GLY A 257 -5.41 -8.32 -36.21
C GLY A 257 -4.81 -7.56 -35.03
N ASP A 258 -5.51 -6.54 -34.54
CA ASP A 258 -5.10 -5.75 -33.38
C ASP A 258 -5.67 -6.33 -32.07
N SER A 259 -5.03 -5.98 -30.97
CA SER A 259 -5.51 -6.34 -29.64
C SER A 259 -6.76 -5.53 -29.30
N LEU A 260 -7.84 -6.22 -28.90
CA LEU A 260 -9.01 -5.55 -28.33
C LEU A 260 -8.67 -4.78 -27.05
N GLN A 261 -7.62 -5.18 -26.32
CA GLN A 261 -7.15 -4.47 -25.13
C GLN A 261 -6.40 -3.21 -25.54
N VAL A 262 -7.02 -2.05 -25.30
CA VAL A 262 -6.42 -0.72 -25.49
C VAL A 262 -5.99 -0.20 -24.11
N LYS A 263 -4.72 0.18 -23.98
CA LYS A 263 -4.14 0.66 -22.73
C LYS A 263 -3.37 1.96 -22.93
N PHE A 264 -3.56 2.88 -22.01
CA PHE A 264 -2.88 4.16 -21.93
C PHE A 264 -2.05 4.26 -20.66
N GLN A 265 -0.92 4.93 -20.74
CA GLN A 265 -0.18 5.41 -19.59
C GLN A 265 -0.85 6.69 -19.06
N PRO A 266 -1.29 6.71 -17.79
CA PRO A 266 -1.77 7.93 -17.16
C PRO A 266 -0.69 9.01 -17.15
N ARG A 267 -1.04 10.24 -17.47
CA ARG A 267 -0.18 11.42 -17.30
C ARG A 267 -1.00 12.70 -17.23
N HIS A 268 -0.45 13.74 -16.59
CA HIS A 268 -1.04 15.08 -16.66
C HIS A 268 -0.95 15.63 -18.09
N ARG A 269 -1.87 16.53 -18.45
CA ARG A 269 -1.73 17.34 -19.66
C ARG A 269 -0.55 18.30 -19.46
N LEU A 270 0.47 18.15 -20.29
CA LEU A 270 1.63 19.03 -20.35
C LEU A 270 2.01 19.24 -21.81
N GLN A 271 2.02 20.50 -22.25
CA GLN A 271 2.26 20.88 -23.64
C GLN A 271 3.23 22.05 -23.67
N ARG A 272 4.23 21.99 -24.55
CA ARG A 272 5.05 23.15 -24.87
C ARG A 272 4.23 24.18 -25.63
N VAL A 273 4.56 25.46 -25.43
CA VAL A 273 3.97 26.55 -26.22
C VAL A 273 4.28 26.37 -27.71
N ASP A 274 5.51 25.94 -28.03
CA ASP A 274 5.88 25.46 -29.36
C ASP A 274 6.08 23.93 -29.31
N PRO A 275 5.12 23.13 -29.84
CA PRO A 275 5.22 21.68 -29.81
C PRO A 275 6.32 21.12 -30.73
N THR A 276 6.90 21.94 -31.62
CA THR A 276 7.99 21.55 -32.52
C THR A 276 9.37 21.81 -31.93
N ALA A 277 9.47 22.64 -30.89
CA ALA A 277 10.72 22.91 -30.19
C ALA A 277 11.15 21.69 -29.36
N GLU A 278 12.45 21.41 -29.32
CA GLU A 278 13.01 20.37 -28.44
C GLU A 278 12.93 20.76 -26.95
N ARG A 279 12.99 22.07 -26.67
CA ARG A 279 12.89 22.66 -25.33
C ARG A 279 12.17 24.00 -25.39
N GLY A 280 11.37 24.30 -24.38
CA GLY A 280 10.74 25.61 -24.22
C GLY A 280 9.72 25.66 -23.07
N PRO A 281 9.07 26.83 -22.87
CA PRO A 281 8.06 27.00 -21.84
C PRO A 281 6.80 26.17 -22.14
N VAL A 282 6.06 25.86 -21.08
CA VAL A 282 4.79 25.11 -21.16
C VAL A 282 3.58 26.02 -21.12
N VAL A 283 2.46 25.55 -21.68
CA VAL A 283 1.16 26.25 -21.64
C VAL A 283 0.64 26.32 -20.20
N GLU A 284 0.56 25.17 -19.53
CA GLU A 284 0.19 25.05 -18.12
C GLU A 284 1.20 24.15 -17.39
N PRO A 285 1.87 24.63 -16.33
CA PRO A 285 2.77 23.81 -15.56
C PRO A 285 2.01 22.89 -14.59
N ILE A 286 2.61 21.74 -14.28
CA ILE A 286 2.13 20.84 -13.24
C ILE A 286 2.60 21.40 -11.89
N ILE A 287 1.67 21.85 -11.06
CA ILE A 287 1.98 22.41 -9.74
C ILE A 287 1.41 21.50 -8.65
N TYR A 288 2.27 21.11 -7.72
CA TYR A 288 1.89 20.44 -6.47
C TYR A 288 1.97 21.41 -5.29
N TYR A 289 0.96 21.37 -4.43
CA TYR A 289 0.85 22.27 -3.28
C TYR A 289 1.02 21.50 -1.97
N VAL A 290 1.98 21.91 -1.15
CA VAL A 290 2.17 21.37 0.20
C VAL A 290 1.18 22.01 1.16
N ASP A 291 0.56 21.17 1.99
CA ASP A 291 -0.35 21.58 3.07
C ASP A 291 0.35 22.58 4.03
N PRO A 292 -0.18 23.81 4.20
CA PRO A 292 0.36 24.81 5.10
C PRO A 292 0.42 24.36 6.57
N GLY A 293 -0.42 23.39 6.95
CA GLY A 293 -0.44 22.77 8.28
C GLY A 293 0.76 21.85 8.56
N THR A 294 1.59 21.57 7.56
CA THR A 294 2.83 20.81 7.75
C THR A 294 3.83 21.64 8.58
N PRO A 295 4.33 21.12 9.72
CA PRO A 295 5.29 21.86 10.55
C PRO A 295 6.70 21.89 9.93
N GLU A 296 7.50 22.90 10.26
CA GLU A 296 8.95 22.81 10.03
C GLU A 296 9.60 21.84 11.03
N PRO A 297 10.69 21.14 10.66
CA PRO A 297 11.40 21.16 9.37
C PRO A 297 10.82 20.24 8.29
N VAL A 298 9.72 19.53 8.59
CA VAL A 298 9.10 18.56 7.67
C VAL A 298 8.64 19.24 6.39
N ARG A 299 7.98 20.40 6.50
CA ARG A 299 7.47 21.15 5.34
C ARG A 299 8.56 21.46 4.32
N SER A 300 9.69 22.01 4.77
CA SER A 300 10.84 22.25 3.89
C SER A 300 11.34 20.98 3.21
N ALA A 301 11.41 19.85 3.94
CA ALA A 301 11.82 18.57 3.37
C ALA A 301 10.83 18.03 2.32
N LEU A 302 9.52 18.18 2.54
CA LEU A 302 8.51 17.76 1.56
C LEU A 302 8.58 18.59 0.28
N MET A 303 8.69 19.91 0.41
CA MET A 303 8.82 20.82 -0.73
C MET A 303 10.07 20.53 -1.55
N GLU A 304 11.22 20.33 -0.88
CA GLU A 304 12.48 20.01 -1.53
C GLU A 304 12.42 18.66 -2.26
N GLY A 305 11.96 17.60 -1.58
CA GLY A 305 11.89 16.25 -2.14
C GLY A 305 10.94 16.16 -3.33
N ALA A 306 9.71 16.64 -3.19
CA ALA A 306 8.76 16.67 -4.31
C ALA A 306 9.29 17.54 -5.47
N GLY A 307 10.03 18.61 -5.16
CA GLY A 307 10.64 19.51 -6.14
C GLY A 307 11.70 18.87 -7.03
N TRP A 308 12.28 17.72 -6.64
CA TRP A 308 13.29 17.03 -7.45
C TRP A 308 12.80 16.63 -8.85
N TRP A 309 11.49 16.45 -9.05
CA TRP A 309 10.92 16.18 -10.38
C TRP A 309 11.13 17.33 -11.37
N ALA A 310 11.31 18.57 -10.91
CA ALA A 310 11.57 19.72 -11.78
C ALA A 310 12.80 19.48 -12.68
N ASP A 311 13.85 18.84 -12.15
CA ASP A 311 15.06 18.51 -12.91
C ASP A 311 14.78 17.52 -14.05
N ALA A 312 13.96 16.49 -13.81
CA ALA A 312 13.59 15.51 -14.83
C ALA A 312 12.71 16.14 -15.93
N PHE A 313 11.78 17.02 -15.57
CA PHE A 313 10.96 17.77 -16.54
C PHE A 313 11.80 18.75 -17.37
N ASP A 314 12.76 19.45 -16.76
CA ASP A 314 13.67 20.35 -17.48
C ASP A 314 14.54 19.57 -18.49
N LYS A 315 15.10 18.43 -18.08
CA LYS A 315 15.86 17.53 -18.97
C LYS A 315 15.02 16.98 -20.13
N ALA A 316 13.71 16.77 -19.91
CA ALA A 316 12.78 16.36 -20.97
C ALA A 316 12.34 17.52 -21.89
N GLY A 317 12.85 18.74 -21.64
CA GLY A 317 12.63 19.92 -22.47
C GLY A 317 11.45 20.79 -22.04
N PHE A 318 10.90 20.61 -20.84
CA PHE A 318 9.76 21.38 -20.32
C PHE A 318 10.24 22.46 -19.33
N GLU A 319 10.60 23.63 -19.84
CA GLU A 319 11.11 24.73 -19.00
C GLU A 319 10.00 25.20 -18.04
N ASN A 320 10.31 25.18 -16.73
CA ASN A 320 9.34 25.45 -15.65
C ASN A 320 8.07 24.58 -15.72
N GLY A 321 8.16 23.38 -16.31
CA GLY A 321 7.01 22.48 -16.51
C GLY A 321 6.45 21.86 -15.23
N PHE A 322 7.24 21.81 -14.16
CA PHE A 322 6.84 21.23 -12.87
C PHE A 322 7.30 22.12 -11.71
N ARG A 323 6.43 22.33 -10.72
CA ARG A 323 6.71 23.15 -9.53
C ARG A 323 6.08 22.59 -8.26
N VAL A 324 6.69 22.93 -7.12
CA VAL A 324 6.12 22.67 -5.80
C VAL A 324 6.02 23.98 -5.03
N GLU A 325 4.84 24.26 -4.51
CA GLU A 325 4.50 25.52 -3.84
C GLU A 325 3.75 25.24 -2.53
N LEU A 326 3.56 26.25 -1.68
CA LEU A 326 2.61 26.14 -0.57
C LEU A 326 1.20 26.36 -1.09
N LEU A 327 0.22 25.63 -0.56
CA LEU A 327 -1.18 25.85 -0.90
C LEU A 327 -1.53 27.33 -0.64
N PRO A 328 -2.08 28.06 -1.64
CA PRO A 328 -2.39 29.48 -1.49
C PRO A 328 -3.37 29.75 -0.35
N GLU A 329 -3.25 30.92 0.26
CA GLU A 329 -4.21 31.35 1.29
C GLU A 329 -5.63 31.36 0.73
N GLY A 330 -6.56 30.74 1.46
CA GLY A 330 -7.96 30.63 1.06
C GLY A 330 -8.27 29.53 0.03
N ALA A 331 -7.26 28.86 -0.55
CA ALA A 331 -7.48 27.67 -1.37
C ALA A 331 -7.87 26.47 -0.49
N ASP A 332 -8.85 25.69 -0.93
CA ASP A 332 -9.29 24.49 -0.24
C ASP A 332 -8.60 23.26 -0.84
N PRO A 333 -7.96 22.38 -0.04
CA PRO A 333 -7.30 21.18 -0.56
C PRO A 333 -8.25 20.18 -1.25
N MET A 334 -9.57 20.30 -1.02
CA MET A 334 -10.59 19.48 -1.68
C MET A 334 -10.94 20.00 -3.08
N ASP A 335 -10.55 21.21 -3.45
CA ASP A 335 -10.76 21.72 -4.80
C ASP A 335 -9.89 20.94 -5.79
N VAL A 336 -10.51 20.37 -6.83
CA VAL A 336 -9.84 19.46 -7.77
C VAL A 336 -8.74 20.15 -8.58
N ARG A 337 -8.79 21.49 -8.67
CA ARG A 337 -7.83 22.32 -9.43
C ARG A 337 -6.43 22.37 -8.81
N TYR A 338 -6.27 21.91 -7.56
CA TYR A 338 -4.99 21.87 -6.86
C TYR A 338 -4.52 20.42 -6.67
N ASN A 339 -3.35 20.07 -7.20
CA ASN A 339 -2.67 18.84 -6.79
C ASN A 339 -2.07 19.06 -5.39
N VAL A 340 -2.29 18.15 -4.44
CA VAL A 340 -1.99 18.44 -3.03
C VAL A 340 -1.13 17.36 -2.38
N ILE A 341 -0.15 17.79 -1.59
CA ILE A 341 0.66 16.96 -0.69
C ILE A 341 0.19 17.25 0.74
N GLN A 342 -0.55 16.31 1.33
CA GLN A 342 -1.17 16.45 2.64
C GLN A 342 -0.35 15.76 3.73
N TRP A 343 -0.21 16.42 4.88
CA TRP A 343 0.44 15.87 6.07
C TRP A 343 -0.61 15.39 7.08
N VAL A 344 -0.64 14.09 7.35
CA VAL A 344 -1.70 13.48 8.17
C VAL A 344 -1.17 12.81 9.45
N HIS A 345 -1.84 13.09 10.57
CA HIS A 345 -1.60 12.42 11.86
C HIS A 345 -2.51 11.20 12.02
N ARG A 346 -1.97 10.08 12.52
CA ARG A 346 -2.70 8.83 12.82
C ARG A 346 -2.39 8.36 14.26
N ALA A 347 -3.18 7.43 14.80
CA ALA A 347 -2.95 6.78 16.10
C ALA A 347 -2.05 5.53 15.98
N THR A 348 -2.08 4.84 14.84
CA THR A 348 -1.23 3.69 14.50
C THR A 348 -0.44 3.96 13.22
N ARG A 349 0.62 3.19 12.96
CA ARG A 349 1.43 3.31 11.75
C ARG A 349 0.53 3.03 10.55
N GLY A 350 0.54 3.90 9.54
CA GLY A 350 -0.26 3.76 8.32
C GLY A 350 0.52 4.20 7.08
N TRP A 351 0.13 3.67 5.92
CA TRP A 351 0.85 3.90 4.67
C TRP A 351 0.67 5.33 4.13
N SER A 352 1.75 5.85 3.55
CA SER A 352 1.69 6.98 2.63
C SER A 352 1.24 6.49 1.26
N TYR A 353 0.50 7.31 0.53
CA TYR A 353 0.00 6.95 -0.79
C TYR A 353 -0.08 8.18 -1.71
N GLY A 354 0.37 8.03 -2.95
CA GLY A 354 0.04 8.89 -4.08
C GLY A 354 -1.08 8.27 -4.91
N ALA A 355 -2.20 8.98 -5.04
CA ALA A 355 -3.33 8.60 -5.88
C ALA A 355 -3.64 9.69 -6.91
N ALA A 356 -4.10 9.28 -8.09
CA ALA A 356 -4.46 10.19 -9.17
C ALA A 356 -5.92 9.99 -9.60
N ILE A 357 -6.67 11.07 -9.69
CA ILE A 357 -7.96 11.08 -10.39
C ILE A 357 -7.63 11.09 -11.88
N THR A 358 -8.00 10.01 -12.59
CA THR A 358 -7.65 9.80 -13.99
C THR A 358 -8.91 9.56 -14.81
N ASP A 359 -9.03 10.21 -15.97
CA ASP A 359 -10.09 9.90 -16.93
C ASP A 359 -9.83 8.50 -17.54
N PRO A 360 -10.70 7.51 -17.29
CA PRO A 360 -10.50 6.13 -17.74
C PRO A 360 -10.59 5.99 -19.27
N ARG A 361 -11.13 7.00 -19.97
CA ARG A 361 -11.29 6.99 -21.43
C ARG A 361 -9.97 7.27 -22.14
N ASN A 362 -9.08 8.07 -21.57
CA ASN A 362 -7.90 8.54 -22.30
C ASN A 362 -6.62 8.53 -21.47
N GLY A 363 -6.69 8.32 -20.15
CA GLY A 363 -5.53 8.36 -19.26
C GLY A 363 -5.06 9.78 -18.92
N GLU A 364 -5.90 10.80 -19.05
CA GLU A 364 -5.58 12.14 -18.57
C GLU A 364 -5.71 12.19 -17.04
N ILE A 365 -4.63 12.59 -16.36
CA ILE A 365 -4.64 12.83 -14.92
C ILE A 365 -5.19 14.23 -14.65
N ILE A 366 -6.25 14.27 -13.84
CA ILE A 366 -7.01 15.47 -13.47
C ILE A 366 -6.44 16.07 -12.17
N LYS A 367 -6.18 15.22 -11.18
CA LYS A 367 -5.64 15.62 -9.87
C LYS A 367 -4.73 14.55 -9.29
N GLY A 368 -3.55 14.96 -8.85
CA GLY A 368 -2.70 14.22 -7.94
C GLY A 368 -3.03 14.52 -6.48
N SER A 369 -3.16 13.49 -5.66
CA SER A 369 -3.35 13.59 -4.22
C SER A 369 -2.35 12.69 -3.51
N VAL A 370 -1.47 13.32 -2.73
CA VAL A 370 -0.45 12.65 -1.94
C VAL A 370 -0.79 12.78 -0.47
N LEU A 371 -0.77 11.67 0.25
CA LEU A 371 -0.95 11.62 1.70
C LEU A 371 0.31 11.08 2.37
N LEU A 372 0.89 11.87 3.27
CA LEU A 372 2.11 11.51 4.00
C LEU A 372 1.84 11.37 5.50
N GLY A 373 2.10 10.18 6.03
CA GLY A 373 1.82 9.84 7.43
C GLY A 373 2.90 10.30 8.42
N SER A 374 2.51 11.04 9.46
CA SER A 374 3.44 11.63 10.43
C SER A 374 4.07 10.64 11.41
N GLN A 375 3.60 9.39 11.48
CA GLN A 375 4.12 8.41 12.45
C GLN A 375 5.37 7.70 11.96
N ARG A 376 5.54 7.52 10.65
CA ARG A 376 6.62 6.70 10.09
C ARG A 376 8.00 7.32 10.30
N VAL A 377 8.07 8.65 10.27
CA VAL A 377 9.28 9.40 10.64
C VAL A 377 9.78 9.04 12.05
N ARG A 378 8.89 8.69 12.98
CA ARG A 378 9.29 8.27 14.34
C ARG A 378 9.97 6.90 14.36
N GLN A 379 9.61 6.01 13.44
CA GLN A 379 10.26 4.71 13.30
C GLN A 379 11.67 4.87 12.73
N ASP A 380 11.85 5.72 11.71
CA ASP A 380 13.18 6.06 11.19
C ASP A 380 14.07 6.67 12.28
N MET A 381 13.52 7.61 13.07
CA MET A 381 14.22 8.18 14.21
C MET A 381 14.57 7.11 15.25
N LEU A 382 13.64 6.20 15.57
CA LEU A 382 13.86 5.13 16.53
C LEU A 382 15.03 4.23 16.11
N ILE A 383 15.06 3.82 14.84
CA ILE A 383 16.13 2.98 14.27
C ILE A 383 17.47 3.73 14.32
N ALA A 384 17.50 4.99 13.88
CA ALA A 384 18.71 5.80 13.90
C ALA A 384 19.23 6.05 15.32
N GLU A 385 18.38 6.44 16.26
CA GLU A 385 18.75 6.67 17.66
C GLU A 385 19.31 5.39 18.30
N ALA A 386 18.64 4.25 18.07
CA ALA A 386 19.06 2.97 18.62
C ALA A 386 20.44 2.57 18.07
N LEU A 387 20.65 2.68 16.76
CA LEU A 387 21.95 2.39 16.16
C LEU A 387 23.02 3.39 16.61
N LEU A 388 22.76 4.70 16.60
CA LEU A 388 23.74 5.72 17.03
C LEU A 388 24.14 5.54 18.51
N GLY A 389 23.19 5.23 19.39
CA GLY A 389 23.46 4.93 20.80
C GLY A 389 24.29 3.66 20.99
N ALA A 390 24.01 2.62 20.21
CA ALA A 390 24.79 1.39 20.18
C ALA A 390 26.22 1.59 19.62
N PHE A 391 26.40 2.57 18.73
CA PHE A 391 27.71 2.96 18.19
C PHE A 391 28.44 4.03 19.03
N GLY A 392 27.98 4.27 20.26
CA GLY A 392 28.70 5.09 21.24
C GLY A 392 28.52 6.60 21.11
N VAL A 393 27.55 7.08 20.33
CA VAL A 393 27.16 8.51 20.35
C VAL A 393 26.43 8.78 21.67
N SER A 394 27.13 9.23 22.71
CA SER A 394 26.60 9.32 24.07
C SER A 394 25.74 10.57 24.33
N ASP A 395 25.96 11.66 23.61
CA ASP A 395 25.15 12.88 23.73
C ASP A 395 23.75 12.68 23.11
N PRO A 396 22.66 12.75 23.89
CA PRO A 396 21.30 12.63 23.38
C PRO A 396 20.95 13.68 22.31
N ALA A 397 21.47 14.90 22.43
CA ALA A 397 21.19 15.97 21.46
C ALA A 397 21.85 15.69 20.11
N GLU A 398 23.10 15.20 20.11
CA GLU A 398 23.77 14.75 18.89
C GLU A 398 23.05 13.57 18.23
N ARG A 399 22.61 12.57 19.02
CA ARG A 399 21.83 11.43 18.50
C ARG A 399 20.56 11.89 17.82
N HIS A 400 19.77 12.71 18.51
CA HIS A 400 18.52 13.24 18.00
C HIS A 400 18.72 14.01 16.69
N ARG A 401 19.70 14.92 16.64
CA ARG A 401 20.00 15.71 15.43
C ARG A 401 20.39 14.84 14.23
N LYS A 402 21.20 13.80 14.44
CA LYS A 402 21.58 12.85 13.37
C LYS A 402 20.41 11.98 12.91
N ALA A 403 19.59 11.53 13.86
CA ALA A 403 18.38 10.76 13.58
C ALA A 403 17.35 11.60 12.81
N GLU A 404 17.13 12.85 13.22
CA GLU A 404 16.26 13.81 12.54
C GLU A 404 16.78 14.08 11.11
N ALA A 405 18.09 14.26 10.92
CA ALA A 405 18.66 14.46 9.59
C ALA A 405 18.39 13.26 8.65
N MET A 406 18.53 12.02 9.15
CA MET A 406 18.20 10.81 8.38
C MET A 406 16.69 10.74 8.06
N ALA A 407 15.85 11.03 9.05
CA ALA A 407 14.39 11.08 8.90
C ALA A 407 13.94 12.14 7.87
N LEU A 408 14.56 13.33 7.88
CA LEU A 408 14.28 14.37 6.89
C LEU A 408 14.79 14.00 5.50
N ALA A 409 15.91 13.27 5.38
CA ALA A 409 16.36 12.72 4.11
C ALA A 409 15.33 11.69 3.57
N ARG A 410 14.76 10.85 4.45
CA ARG A 410 13.68 9.94 4.07
C ARG A 410 12.44 10.68 3.60
N LEU A 411 12.02 11.71 4.32
CA LEU A 411 10.82 12.49 3.97
C LEU A 411 10.95 13.15 2.58
N ARG A 412 12.14 13.61 2.20
CA ARG A 412 12.41 14.10 0.84
C ARG A 412 12.20 13.00 -0.21
N GLN A 413 12.85 11.84 0.00
CA GLN A 413 12.72 10.70 -0.91
C GLN A 413 11.27 10.22 -1.02
N LEU A 414 10.55 10.14 0.10
CA LEU A 414 9.16 9.71 0.14
C LEU A 414 8.24 10.72 -0.55
N ALA A 415 8.45 12.02 -0.36
CA ALA A 415 7.68 13.04 -1.07
C ALA A 415 7.85 12.92 -2.59
N ALA A 416 9.08 12.73 -3.08
CA ALA A 416 9.37 12.49 -4.49
C ALA A 416 8.68 11.21 -4.99
N HIS A 417 8.76 10.11 -4.22
CA HIS A 417 8.16 8.82 -4.53
C HIS A 417 6.64 8.91 -4.73
N GLU A 418 5.93 9.46 -3.74
CA GLU A 418 4.46 9.53 -3.79
C GLU A 418 3.98 10.50 -4.89
N VAL A 419 4.71 11.59 -5.14
CA VAL A 419 4.42 12.47 -6.30
C VAL A 419 4.68 11.73 -7.62
N GLY A 420 5.67 10.85 -7.69
CA GLY A 420 5.93 10.02 -8.87
C GLY A 420 4.73 9.15 -9.25
N HIS A 421 4.04 8.57 -8.25
CA HIS A 421 2.79 7.84 -8.49
C HIS A 421 1.69 8.73 -9.06
N THR A 422 1.54 9.95 -8.55
CA THR A 422 0.52 10.88 -9.06
C THR A 422 0.87 11.48 -10.42
N LEU A 423 2.14 11.41 -10.85
CA LEU A 423 2.57 11.70 -12.22
C LEU A 423 2.31 10.54 -13.21
N GLY A 424 1.87 9.37 -12.72
CA GLY A 424 1.52 8.19 -13.52
C GLY A 424 2.55 7.06 -13.50
N PHE A 425 3.57 7.12 -12.63
CA PHE A 425 4.67 6.17 -12.61
C PHE A 425 4.48 5.04 -11.58
N ALA A 426 4.85 3.82 -11.97
CA ALA A 426 4.82 2.64 -11.10
C ALA A 426 6.15 2.46 -10.37
N HIS A 427 6.16 1.62 -9.33
CA HIS A 427 7.40 1.24 -8.64
C HIS A 427 8.39 0.55 -9.59
N ASN A 428 9.68 0.78 -9.40
CA ASN A 428 10.73 -0.03 -10.00
C ASN A 428 11.65 -0.61 -8.93
N PHE A 429 11.40 -1.86 -8.55
CA PHE A 429 12.15 -2.54 -7.48
C PHE A 429 13.54 -3.05 -7.90
N ALA A 430 13.94 -2.83 -9.15
CA ALA A 430 15.27 -3.21 -9.65
C ALA A 430 16.25 -2.02 -9.72
N ALA A 431 15.81 -0.81 -9.37
CA ALA A 431 16.60 0.41 -9.54
C ALA A 431 17.74 0.55 -8.52
N SER A 432 17.61 -0.01 -7.32
CA SER A 432 18.58 0.02 -6.20
C SER A 432 19.92 -0.62 -6.56
N ARG A 433 19.96 -1.45 -7.61
CA ARG A 433 21.18 -1.99 -8.22
C ARG A 433 22.12 -0.90 -8.76
N HIS A 434 21.58 0.29 -9.00
CA HIS A 434 22.29 1.44 -9.55
C HIS A 434 22.40 2.61 -8.56
N GLY A 435 22.41 2.34 -7.25
CA GLY A 435 22.50 3.36 -6.22
C GLY A 435 21.23 4.20 -6.14
N ASN A 436 21.33 5.52 -6.31
CA ASN A 436 20.15 6.41 -6.44
C ASN A 436 19.54 6.31 -7.85
N GLY A 437 19.20 5.08 -8.28
CA GLY A 437 18.77 4.80 -9.63
C GLY A 437 17.38 5.34 -9.97
N SER A 438 16.48 5.34 -8.98
CA SER A 438 15.11 5.86 -9.09
C SER A 438 14.54 6.21 -7.73
N VAL A 439 13.79 7.30 -7.63
CA VAL A 439 12.94 7.57 -6.46
C VAL A 439 11.75 6.62 -6.40
N MET A 440 11.38 5.95 -7.51
CA MET A 440 10.31 4.95 -7.60
C MET A 440 10.71 3.56 -7.05
N ASP A 441 11.91 3.43 -6.50
CA ASP A 441 12.28 2.26 -5.69
C ASP A 441 11.82 2.43 -4.23
N TYR A 442 11.98 1.37 -3.43
CA TYR A 442 11.59 1.30 -2.03
C TYR A 442 12.77 0.91 -1.13
N PRO A 443 13.82 1.76 -1.03
CA PRO A 443 15.03 1.43 -0.29
C PRO A 443 14.81 1.50 1.23
N HIS A 444 15.56 0.67 1.96
CA HIS A 444 15.81 0.87 3.39
C HIS A 444 16.95 1.87 3.60
N PRO A 445 17.19 2.41 4.82
CA PRO A 445 18.35 3.28 5.04
C PRO A 445 19.67 2.58 4.70
N ASP A 446 20.50 3.20 3.86
CA ASP A 446 21.86 2.74 3.58
C ASP A 446 22.79 3.03 4.77
N PHE A 447 22.89 2.05 5.67
CA PHE A 447 23.82 2.10 6.80
C PHE A 447 25.25 1.78 6.37
N ARG A 448 26.19 2.66 6.71
CA ARG A 448 27.61 2.49 6.38
C ARG A 448 28.51 2.56 7.60
N LEU A 449 29.63 1.86 7.53
CA LEU A 449 30.69 1.95 8.53
C LEU A 449 31.79 2.88 8.01
N ASP A 450 32.15 3.87 8.82
CA ASP A 450 33.37 4.66 8.68
C ASP A 450 34.31 4.29 9.83
N GLY A 451 35.14 3.27 9.59
CA GLY A 451 35.93 2.60 10.61
C GLY A 451 35.05 2.09 11.74
N ASP A 452 35.15 2.76 12.90
CA ASP A 452 34.41 2.40 14.11
C ASP A 452 33.06 3.08 14.28
N ARG A 453 32.68 3.95 13.34
CA ARG A 453 31.51 4.82 13.45
C ARG A 453 30.44 4.42 12.45
N LEU A 454 29.19 4.62 12.84
CA LEU A 454 28.05 4.54 11.93
C LEU A 454 27.91 5.87 11.18
N ASP A 455 27.90 5.80 9.85
CA ASP A 455 27.57 6.92 8.97
C ASP A 455 26.14 6.77 8.44
N LEU A 456 25.33 7.80 8.71
CA LEU A 456 23.94 7.94 8.24
C LEU A 456 23.78 9.08 7.23
N SER A 457 24.85 9.78 6.88
CA SER A 457 24.81 11.00 6.04
C SER A 457 24.31 10.74 4.61
N LYS A 458 24.39 9.48 4.14
CA LYS A 458 23.94 9.03 2.82
C LYS A 458 22.94 7.87 2.92
N ALA A 459 22.16 7.84 3.99
CA ALA A 459 21.16 6.80 4.22
C ALA A 459 20.08 6.75 3.12
N TYR A 460 19.83 7.88 2.44
CA TYR A 460 18.90 7.98 1.32
C TYR A 460 19.50 8.79 0.18
N GLY A 461 19.09 8.46 -1.05
CA GLY A 461 19.46 9.21 -2.25
C GLY A 461 18.90 10.63 -2.25
N VAL A 462 19.56 11.52 -3.00
CA VAL A 462 19.17 12.92 -3.17
C VAL A 462 18.90 13.18 -4.65
N GLY A 463 17.74 13.75 -4.95
CA GLY A 463 17.31 14.01 -6.31
C GLY A 463 16.75 12.77 -7.01
N VAL A 464 16.21 13.01 -8.19
CA VAL A 464 15.78 11.98 -9.14
C VAL A 464 16.99 11.29 -9.80
N GLY A 465 16.83 10.02 -10.19
CA GLY A 465 17.85 9.21 -10.86
C GLY A 465 17.63 9.03 -12.36
N PRO A 466 18.55 8.36 -13.08
CA PRO A 466 18.43 8.17 -14.53
C PRO A 466 17.19 7.39 -14.98
N TRP A 467 16.65 6.50 -14.14
CA TRP A 467 15.37 5.85 -14.44
C TRP A 467 14.21 6.84 -14.38
N ASP A 468 14.22 7.79 -13.45
CA ASP A 468 13.19 8.83 -13.31
C ASP A 468 13.23 9.83 -14.47
N ASP A 469 14.43 10.21 -14.93
CA ASP A 469 14.61 10.99 -16.15
C ASP A 469 13.97 10.26 -17.36
N PHE A 470 14.18 8.94 -17.45
CA PHE A 470 13.55 8.10 -18.47
C PHE A 470 12.01 8.06 -18.32
N LEU A 471 11.47 7.94 -17.09
CA LEU A 471 10.03 7.93 -16.84
C LEU A 471 9.37 9.20 -17.35
N VAL A 472 9.95 10.37 -17.07
CA VAL A 472 9.44 11.66 -17.54
C VAL A 472 9.57 11.78 -19.06
N ALA A 473 10.72 11.44 -19.64
CA ALA A 473 10.90 11.50 -21.09
C ALA A 473 9.94 10.56 -21.84
N HIS A 474 9.75 9.32 -21.36
CA HIS A 474 8.85 8.35 -21.99
C HIS A 474 7.38 8.75 -21.82
N GLY A 475 7.00 9.21 -20.63
CA GLY A 475 5.64 9.64 -20.33
C GLY A 475 5.22 10.93 -21.02
N TYR A 476 6.07 11.97 -20.95
CA TYR A 476 5.65 13.35 -21.21
C TYR A 476 6.14 13.91 -22.55
N SER A 477 7.30 13.51 -23.08
CA SER A 477 7.87 14.15 -24.29
C SER A 477 6.92 14.15 -25.50
N GLU A 478 6.89 15.27 -26.21
CA GLU A 478 6.08 15.48 -27.41
C GLU A 478 6.87 15.18 -28.68
N PHE A 479 6.23 14.55 -29.68
CA PHE A 479 6.85 14.15 -30.95
C PHE A 479 5.99 14.62 -32.13
N ALA A 480 6.39 15.71 -32.79
CA ALA A 480 5.61 16.33 -33.87
C ALA A 480 5.72 15.62 -35.23
N ASP A 481 6.64 14.66 -35.38
CA ASP A 481 6.95 14.00 -36.66
C ASP A 481 6.11 12.74 -36.95
N GLY A 482 5.09 12.46 -36.12
CA GLY A 482 4.23 11.28 -36.23
C GLY A 482 4.92 9.96 -35.89
N ARG A 483 6.17 9.97 -35.40
CA ARG A 483 6.98 8.76 -35.10
C ARG A 483 7.16 8.52 -33.61
N ALA A 484 6.15 8.88 -32.81
CA ALA A 484 6.19 8.75 -31.35
C ALA A 484 6.57 7.34 -30.88
N ALA A 485 6.01 6.29 -31.51
CA ALA A 485 6.30 4.90 -31.15
C ALA A 485 7.80 4.56 -31.31
N GLN A 486 8.44 5.04 -32.38
CA GLN A 486 9.86 4.81 -32.64
C GLN A 486 10.74 5.58 -31.65
N HIS A 487 10.40 6.83 -31.31
CA HIS A 487 11.13 7.61 -30.31
C HIS A 487 11.04 6.97 -28.91
N LEU A 488 9.84 6.56 -28.51
CA LEU A 488 9.65 5.85 -27.23
C LEU A 488 10.41 4.52 -27.19
N ALA A 489 10.51 3.79 -28.30
CA ALA A 489 11.31 2.56 -28.38
C ALA A 489 12.81 2.85 -28.19
N LYS A 490 13.32 3.93 -28.77
CA LYS A 490 14.71 4.36 -28.56
C LYS A 490 14.99 4.73 -27.10
N LEU A 491 14.07 5.42 -26.42
CA LEU A 491 14.22 5.71 -24.99
C LEU A 491 14.33 4.43 -24.16
N ARG A 492 13.47 3.43 -24.43
CA ARG A 492 13.52 2.12 -23.76
C ARG A 492 14.83 1.37 -24.04
N GLN A 493 15.32 1.40 -25.28
CA GLN A 493 16.61 0.80 -25.63
C GLN A 493 17.77 1.50 -24.94
N ALA A 494 17.75 2.84 -24.88
CA ALA A 494 18.80 3.64 -24.27
C ALA A 494 18.93 3.39 -22.76
N ILE A 495 17.80 3.39 -22.02
CA ILE A 495 17.83 3.16 -20.57
C ILE A 495 18.26 1.71 -20.26
N ARG A 496 17.85 0.74 -21.08
CA ARG A 496 18.30 -0.65 -20.96
C ARG A 496 19.80 -0.80 -21.25
N ALA A 497 20.33 -0.08 -22.23
CA ALA A 497 21.76 -0.09 -22.55
C ALA A 497 22.63 0.48 -21.41
N GLN A 498 22.05 1.32 -20.54
CA GLN A 498 22.68 1.79 -19.30
C GLN A 498 22.60 0.77 -18.15
N GLY A 499 21.93 -0.37 -18.34
CA GLY A 499 21.84 -1.45 -17.37
C GLY A 499 20.62 -1.39 -16.45
N TYR A 500 19.74 -0.40 -16.60
CA TYR A 500 18.52 -0.30 -15.80
C TYR A 500 17.49 -1.34 -16.24
N ARG A 501 16.95 -2.08 -15.26
CA ARG A 501 15.88 -3.06 -15.42
C ARG A 501 14.59 -2.51 -14.81
N TYR A 502 13.46 -3.10 -15.17
CA TYR A 502 12.14 -2.77 -14.61
C TYR A 502 11.48 -4.02 -14.08
N ILE A 503 11.20 -4.05 -12.78
CA ILE A 503 10.43 -5.11 -12.11
C ILE A 503 9.33 -4.46 -11.27
N SER A 504 8.08 -4.86 -11.51
CA SER A 504 6.88 -4.27 -10.88
C SER A 504 6.47 -5.00 -9.61
N ASP A 505 5.49 -4.44 -8.89
CA ASP A 505 4.93 -5.00 -7.65
C ASP A 505 4.56 -6.48 -7.73
N SER A 506 3.95 -6.89 -8.86
CA SER A 506 3.51 -8.27 -9.11
C SER A 506 4.63 -9.31 -8.96
N ASP A 507 5.86 -8.91 -9.26
CA ASP A 507 7.01 -9.80 -9.35
C ASP A 507 8.07 -9.49 -8.29
N ALA A 508 7.83 -8.50 -7.42
CA ALA A 508 8.74 -8.12 -6.34
C ALA A 508 8.20 -8.46 -4.94
N ARG A 509 6.88 -8.34 -4.70
CA ARG A 509 6.29 -8.39 -3.35
C ARG A 509 6.06 -9.77 -2.77
N ALA A 510 5.90 -10.80 -3.61
CA ALA A 510 5.62 -12.14 -3.11
C ALA A 510 6.87 -12.78 -2.48
N THR A 511 6.75 -13.41 -1.31
CA THR A 511 7.82 -14.17 -0.64
C THR A 511 8.58 -15.12 -1.58
N GLY A 512 7.81 -15.77 -2.46
CA GLY A 512 8.27 -16.73 -3.47
C GLY A 512 8.58 -16.13 -4.84
N ALA A 513 8.65 -14.80 -5.00
CA ALA A 513 9.02 -14.15 -6.26
C ALA A 513 10.39 -14.64 -6.78
N SER A 514 10.61 -14.49 -8.09
CA SER A 514 11.73 -15.17 -8.78
C SER A 514 12.84 -14.24 -9.27
N ASP A 515 12.55 -12.97 -9.58
CA ASP A 515 13.58 -12.07 -10.07
C ASP A 515 14.57 -11.70 -8.95
N PRO A 516 15.89 -11.90 -9.15
CA PRO A 516 16.91 -11.63 -8.14
C PRO A 516 17.18 -10.14 -7.91
N ASP A 517 16.69 -9.26 -8.77
CA ASP A 517 16.88 -7.81 -8.65
C ASP A 517 15.62 -7.07 -8.20
N GLY A 518 14.43 -7.63 -8.42
CA GLY A 518 13.16 -7.01 -8.01
C GLY A 518 12.88 -7.19 -6.52
N LEU A 519 13.40 -6.30 -5.68
CA LEU A 519 13.38 -6.44 -4.22
C LEU A 519 12.94 -5.15 -3.54
N LEU A 520 12.09 -5.30 -2.53
CA LEU A 520 11.80 -4.23 -1.59
C LEU A 520 12.93 -4.17 -0.56
N TRP A 521 13.21 -2.97 -0.07
CA TRP A 521 14.16 -2.77 1.02
C TRP A 521 15.59 -3.17 0.68
N ASP A 522 15.96 -3.19 -0.60
CA ASP A 522 17.34 -3.50 -1.01
C ASP A 522 18.17 -2.23 -1.25
N ASN A 523 19.48 -2.33 -1.11
CA ASN A 523 20.45 -1.28 -1.40
C ASN A 523 21.70 -1.87 -2.03
N GLY A 524 22.10 -1.36 -3.18
CA GLY A 524 23.39 -1.66 -3.81
C GLY A 524 23.34 -2.78 -4.84
N ALA A 525 24.46 -2.95 -5.55
CA ALA A 525 24.55 -3.83 -6.71
C ALA A 525 24.66 -5.32 -6.36
N ASP A 526 25.16 -5.68 -5.17
CA ASP A 526 25.32 -7.08 -4.75
C ASP A 526 24.66 -7.36 -3.39
N SER A 527 23.48 -7.97 -3.41
CA SER A 527 22.73 -8.33 -2.20
C SER A 527 23.49 -9.22 -1.21
N ILE A 528 24.42 -10.08 -1.67
CA ILE A 528 25.18 -10.95 -0.75
C ILE A 528 26.22 -10.13 0.01
N ALA A 529 26.96 -9.27 -0.70
CA ALA A 529 27.92 -8.39 -0.06
C ALA A 529 27.23 -7.41 0.92
N ARG A 530 26.07 -6.88 0.52
CA ARG A 530 25.30 -5.93 1.32
C ARG A 530 24.65 -6.58 2.54
N TYR A 531 24.25 -7.85 2.44
CA TYR A 531 23.89 -8.66 3.60
C TYR A 531 25.08 -8.84 4.56
N ASP A 532 26.27 -9.19 4.05
CA ASP A 532 27.46 -9.40 4.87
C ASP A 532 27.85 -8.10 5.63
N GLU A 533 27.77 -6.94 4.96
CA GLU A 533 27.98 -5.61 5.59
C GLU A 533 26.92 -5.31 6.67
N LEU A 534 25.64 -5.57 6.38
CA LEU A 534 24.55 -5.33 7.33
C LEU A 534 24.64 -6.24 8.55
N MET A 535 25.11 -7.48 8.37
CA MET A 535 25.41 -8.41 9.45
C MET A 535 26.55 -7.90 10.35
N ALA A 536 27.60 -7.30 9.76
CA ALA A 536 28.68 -6.68 10.53
C ALA A 536 28.18 -5.48 11.37
N ILE A 537 27.32 -4.64 10.79
CA ILE A 537 26.67 -3.52 11.50
C ILE A 537 25.81 -4.06 12.65
N ARG A 538 24.99 -5.08 12.39
CA ARG A 538 24.16 -5.75 13.39
C ARG A 538 25.00 -6.27 14.56
N GLN A 539 26.05 -7.05 14.27
CA GLN A 539 26.91 -7.64 15.29
C GLN A 539 27.53 -6.56 16.18
N ARG A 540 28.03 -5.49 15.57
CA ARG A 540 28.62 -4.36 16.28
C ARG A 540 27.60 -3.60 17.12
N ALA A 541 26.41 -3.34 16.58
CA ALA A 541 25.34 -2.68 17.30
C ALA A 541 24.89 -3.50 18.52
N LEU A 542 24.77 -4.83 18.39
CA LEU A 542 24.46 -5.71 19.52
C LEU A 542 25.57 -5.71 20.58
N ALA A 543 26.83 -5.69 20.16
CA ALA A 543 27.98 -5.63 21.09
C ALA A 543 28.05 -4.29 21.85
N GLY A 544 27.67 -3.19 21.20
CA GLY A 544 27.65 -1.85 21.79
C GLY A 544 26.32 -1.44 22.42
N PHE A 545 25.31 -2.31 22.40
CA PHE A 545 23.97 -2.00 22.91
C PHE A 545 24.00 -1.67 24.41
N ASN A 546 23.47 -0.51 24.76
CA ASN A 546 23.51 0.05 26.12
C ASN A 546 22.30 0.97 26.35
N VAL A 547 22.12 1.51 27.57
CA VAL A 547 20.96 2.35 27.90
C VAL A 547 20.81 3.61 27.01
N ASN A 548 21.89 4.09 26.38
CA ASN A 548 21.88 5.27 25.50
C ASN A 548 21.11 5.06 24.18
N VAL A 549 20.71 3.82 23.85
CA VAL A 549 19.77 3.58 22.73
C VAL A 549 18.39 4.18 22.98
N LEU A 550 18.10 4.54 24.24
CA LEU A 550 16.90 5.26 24.65
C LEU A 550 17.18 6.75 24.88
N PRO A 551 16.24 7.63 24.52
CA PRO A 551 16.21 9.00 25.01
C PRO A 551 16.05 9.07 26.56
N PRO A 552 16.59 10.11 27.23
CA PRO A 552 16.60 10.19 28.70
C PRO A 552 15.25 10.24 29.40
N ASP A 553 14.19 10.65 28.69
CA ASP A 553 12.82 10.81 29.18
C ASP A 553 11.95 9.56 29.00
N ARG A 554 12.50 8.48 28.45
CA ARG A 554 11.78 7.21 28.17
C ARG A 554 11.96 6.19 29.29
N GLN A 555 10.98 5.29 29.44
CA GLN A 555 11.05 4.24 30.47
C GLN A 555 11.92 3.06 30.01
N LEU A 556 12.65 2.45 30.94
CA LEU A 556 13.64 1.39 30.63
C LEU A 556 13.01 0.17 29.94
N GLY A 557 11.75 -0.13 30.21
CA GLY A 557 11.01 -1.23 29.57
C GLY A 557 10.78 -1.04 28.06
N GLU A 558 11.12 0.13 27.50
CA GLU A 558 11.15 0.35 26.05
C GLU A 558 12.45 -0.13 25.38
N LEU A 559 13.44 -0.61 26.14
CA LEU A 559 14.69 -1.16 25.58
C LEU A 559 14.41 -2.31 24.59
N GLU A 560 13.36 -3.10 24.83
CA GLU A 560 12.93 -4.18 23.93
C GLU A 560 12.57 -3.63 22.54
N SER A 561 11.76 -2.57 22.47
CA SER A 561 11.38 -1.90 21.21
C SER A 561 12.58 -1.33 20.44
N ARG A 562 13.67 -0.98 21.14
CA ARG A 562 14.94 -0.53 20.53
C ARG A 562 15.82 -1.70 20.09
N LEU A 563 15.72 -2.84 20.79
CA LEU A 563 16.45 -4.06 20.45
C LEU A 563 15.89 -4.71 19.18
N VAL A 564 14.57 -4.78 19.01
CA VAL A 564 13.91 -5.42 17.86
C VAL A 564 14.53 -5.01 16.50
N PRO A 565 14.61 -3.72 16.12
CA PRO A 565 15.17 -3.31 14.83
C PRO A 565 16.68 -3.59 14.69
N ILE A 566 17.44 -3.65 15.79
CA ILE A 566 18.86 -4.01 15.78
C ILE A 566 19.02 -5.53 15.62
N TYR A 567 18.30 -6.31 16.43
CA TYR A 567 18.40 -7.77 16.43
C TYR A 567 17.90 -8.38 15.11
N LEU A 568 16.86 -7.81 14.51
CA LEU A 568 16.34 -8.22 13.20
C LEU A 568 16.90 -7.39 12.04
N LEU A 569 17.97 -6.61 12.23
CA LEU A 569 18.47 -5.68 11.21
C LEU A 569 18.72 -6.36 9.84
N HIS A 570 19.18 -7.61 9.86
CA HIS A 570 19.42 -8.43 8.67
C HIS A 570 18.19 -8.61 7.77
N ARG A 571 16.97 -8.40 8.26
CA ARG A 571 15.71 -8.56 7.50
C ARG A 571 15.64 -7.67 6.26
N TYR A 572 16.34 -6.54 6.24
CA TYR A 572 16.41 -5.65 5.07
C TYR A 572 17.27 -6.20 3.93
N GLN A 573 17.98 -7.31 4.13
CA GLN A 573 18.78 -7.96 3.07
C GLN A 573 18.54 -9.46 2.98
N LEU A 574 17.93 -10.06 4.00
CA LEU A 574 17.69 -11.50 4.07
C LEU A 574 16.86 -12.01 2.88
N GLU A 575 15.79 -11.29 2.54
CA GLU A 575 14.96 -11.67 1.39
C GLU A 575 15.74 -11.57 0.08
N ALA A 576 16.57 -10.52 -0.07
CA ALA A 576 17.43 -10.32 -1.25
C ALA A 576 18.42 -11.48 -1.45
N VAL A 577 18.99 -11.99 -0.36
CA VAL A 577 19.83 -13.19 -0.37
C VAL A 577 19.00 -14.44 -0.69
N ALA A 578 17.84 -14.62 -0.05
CA ALA A 578 16.95 -15.76 -0.30
C ALA A 578 16.47 -15.82 -1.76
N ARG A 579 16.26 -14.66 -2.40
CA ARG A 579 15.83 -14.52 -3.79
C ARG A 579 16.86 -15.06 -4.80
N GLN A 580 18.14 -15.13 -4.42
CA GLN A 580 19.17 -15.73 -5.28
C GLN A 580 18.96 -17.24 -5.45
N LEU A 581 18.49 -17.95 -4.41
CA LEU A 581 18.23 -19.39 -4.47
C LEU A 581 16.94 -19.68 -5.24
N GLY A 582 17.03 -20.50 -6.29
CA GLY A 582 15.92 -20.70 -7.23
C GLY A 582 15.53 -19.42 -7.98
N GLY A 583 16.43 -18.43 -8.05
CA GLY A 583 16.23 -17.17 -8.73
C GLY A 583 16.23 -17.31 -10.25
N ALA A 584 15.39 -16.53 -10.92
CA ALA A 584 15.25 -16.49 -12.36
C ALA A 584 14.87 -15.07 -12.80
N ALA A 585 15.81 -14.39 -13.44
CA ALA A 585 15.60 -13.03 -13.95
C ALA A 585 14.84 -13.04 -15.28
N PHE A 586 14.01 -12.04 -15.52
CA PHE A 586 13.31 -11.83 -16.80
C PHE A 586 13.11 -10.34 -17.09
N ASP A 587 12.65 -10.00 -18.29
CA ASP A 587 12.38 -8.62 -18.67
C ASP A 587 10.97 -8.51 -19.26
N TYR A 588 10.24 -7.46 -18.88
CA TYR A 588 9.01 -7.11 -19.58
C TYR A 588 9.31 -6.47 -20.92
N GLY A 589 8.42 -6.66 -21.88
CA GLY A 589 8.45 -5.96 -23.16
C GLY A 589 7.73 -6.72 -24.25
N ASN A 590 7.67 -6.09 -25.42
CA ASN A 590 7.18 -6.73 -26.63
C ASN A 590 8.30 -7.52 -27.31
N VAL A 591 7.94 -8.42 -28.24
CA VAL A 591 8.89 -9.23 -29.03
C VAL A 591 9.96 -8.38 -29.75
N GLY A 592 9.62 -7.14 -30.13
CA GLY A 592 10.56 -6.21 -30.76
C GLY A 592 11.54 -5.50 -29.80
N ASP A 593 11.29 -5.54 -28.49
CA ASP A 593 12.04 -4.79 -27.47
C ASP A 593 12.92 -5.68 -26.60
N THR A 594 12.50 -6.93 -26.39
CA THR A 594 13.19 -7.86 -25.50
C THR A 594 13.16 -9.29 -26.03
N THR A 595 14.10 -10.10 -25.55
CA THR A 595 14.12 -11.55 -25.82
C THR A 595 13.28 -12.25 -24.75
N ALA A 596 12.43 -13.18 -25.20
CA ALA A 596 11.66 -14.03 -24.30
C ALA A 596 12.57 -15.02 -23.54
N GLY A 597 12.17 -15.36 -22.31
CA GLY A 597 12.83 -16.38 -21.50
C GLY A 597 13.29 -15.86 -20.14
N THR A 598 13.77 -16.79 -19.32
CA THR A 598 14.31 -16.51 -17.99
C THR A 598 15.81 -16.80 -17.95
N ARG A 599 16.53 -16.03 -17.13
CA ARG A 599 17.96 -16.18 -16.89
C ARG A 599 18.16 -16.67 -15.46
N ILE A 600 18.56 -17.92 -15.33
CA ILE A 600 18.73 -18.57 -14.03
C ILE A 600 19.97 -18.00 -13.32
N VAL A 601 19.86 -17.74 -12.01
CA VAL A 601 20.99 -17.31 -11.19
C VAL A 601 22.11 -18.37 -11.22
N PRO A 602 23.39 -18.00 -11.41
CA PRO A 602 24.50 -18.94 -11.41
C PRO A 602 24.60 -19.82 -10.16
N ALA A 603 24.95 -21.09 -10.34
CA ALA A 603 24.89 -22.10 -9.28
C ALA A 603 25.81 -21.81 -8.07
N ASP A 604 26.97 -21.20 -8.30
CA ASP A 604 27.88 -20.73 -7.26
C ASP A 604 27.26 -19.61 -6.43
N ARG A 605 26.59 -18.65 -7.07
CA ARG A 605 25.86 -17.56 -6.40
C ARG A 605 24.68 -18.09 -5.59
N GLN A 606 23.92 -19.06 -6.11
CA GLN A 606 22.84 -19.71 -5.34
C GLN A 606 23.36 -20.43 -4.09
N ARG A 607 24.48 -21.14 -4.20
CA ARG A 607 25.12 -21.80 -3.05
C ARG A 607 25.68 -20.80 -2.04
N ALA A 608 26.28 -19.71 -2.50
CA ALA A 608 26.77 -18.65 -1.62
C ALA A 608 25.61 -18.04 -0.81
N ALA A 609 24.45 -17.80 -1.44
CA ALA A 609 23.25 -17.36 -0.75
C ALA A 609 22.73 -18.39 0.27
N LEU A 610 22.61 -19.66 -0.13
CA LEU A 610 22.20 -20.75 0.77
C LEU A 610 23.10 -20.81 2.02
N GLN A 611 24.42 -20.67 1.86
CA GLN A 611 25.37 -20.65 2.97
C GLN A 611 25.08 -19.52 3.97
N ARG A 612 24.80 -18.29 3.51
CA ARG A 612 24.48 -17.15 4.40
C ARG A 612 23.17 -17.38 5.17
N LEU A 613 22.14 -17.87 4.48
CA LEU A 613 20.83 -18.15 5.08
C LEU A 613 20.94 -19.23 6.17
N VAL A 614 21.68 -20.30 5.88
CA VAL A 614 21.89 -21.39 6.83
C VAL A 614 22.78 -20.94 8.00
N ALA A 615 23.81 -20.13 7.76
CA ALA A 615 24.69 -19.62 8.81
C ALA A 615 23.94 -18.78 9.87
N LEU A 616 22.88 -18.06 9.47
CA LEU A 616 22.04 -17.28 10.38
C LEU A 616 21.32 -18.15 11.42
N LEU A 617 21.16 -19.46 11.20
CA LEU A 617 20.51 -20.38 12.13
C LEU A 617 21.43 -20.88 13.26
N GLY A 618 22.70 -20.47 13.24
CA GLY A 618 23.67 -20.79 14.29
C GLY A 618 23.55 -19.93 15.53
N SER A 619 23.84 -20.51 16.70
CA SER A 619 23.82 -19.76 17.97
C SER A 619 24.80 -18.58 17.99
N GLU A 620 25.88 -18.61 17.21
CA GLU A 620 26.81 -17.48 17.04
C GLU A 620 26.18 -16.25 16.39
N GLN A 621 25.09 -16.42 15.63
CA GLN A 621 24.33 -15.33 15.02
C GLN A 621 23.08 -14.96 15.81
N LEU A 622 22.46 -15.95 16.48
CA LEU A 622 21.18 -15.80 17.16
C LEU A 622 21.30 -15.44 18.63
N ALA A 623 22.38 -15.83 19.33
CA ALA A 623 22.53 -15.52 20.75
C ALA A 623 22.68 -14.02 20.97
N LEU A 624 21.89 -13.47 21.88
CA LEU A 624 22.06 -12.09 22.36
C LEU A 624 23.27 -12.02 23.30
N PRO A 625 24.10 -10.97 23.22
CA PRO A 625 25.18 -10.77 24.20
C PRO A 625 24.63 -10.64 25.62
N ASP A 626 25.35 -11.19 26.60
CA ASP A 626 24.96 -11.16 28.02
C ASP A 626 24.77 -9.72 28.54
N ALA A 627 25.55 -8.77 28.04
CA ALA A 627 25.38 -7.34 28.33
C ALA A 627 24.01 -6.80 27.90
N VAL A 628 23.45 -7.30 26.79
CA VAL A 628 22.10 -6.91 26.33
C VAL A 628 21.04 -7.50 27.25
N LEU A 629 21.15 -8.80 27.55
CA LEU A 629 20.18 -9.50 28.40
C LEU A 629 20.06 -8.88 29.79
N LYS A 630 21.19 -8.46 30.38
CA LYS A 630 21.23 -7.78 31.69
C LYS A 630 20.57 -6.41 31.71
N LEU A 631 20.39 -5.77 30.56
CA LEU A 631 19.73 -4.47 30.45
C LEU A 631 18.21 -4.59 30.32
N MET A 632 17.71 -5.74 29.85
CA MET A 632 16.29 -5.90 29.55
C MET A 632 15.45 -5.80 30.82
N THR A 633 14.53 -4.84 30.83
CA THR A 633 13.54 -4.65 31.89
C THR A 633 12.13 -4.81 31.32
N PRO A 634 11.17 -5.36 32.08
CA PRO A 634 9.78 -5.40 31.65
C PRO A 634 9.22 -3.98 31.48
N PRO A 635 8.15 -3.80 30.66
CA PRO A 635 7.39 -2.56 30.65
C PRO A 635 6.91 -2.15 32.06
N SER A 636 6.97 -0.85 32.36
CA SER A 636 6.50 -0.28 33.64
C SER A 636 4.96 -0.27 33.74
N ASN A 637 4.39 0.07 34.91
CA ASN A 637 2.93 0.19 35.08
C ASN A 637 2.33 1.14 34.03
N GLU A 638 1.19 0.78 33.44
CA GLU A 638 0.54 1.45 32.30
C GLU A 638 1.30 1.38 30.95
N TYR A 639 2.37 0.59 30.86
CA TYR A 639 3.02 0.25 29.60
C TYR A 639 2.79 -1.23 29.28
N GLY A 640 2.61 -1.55 28.00
CA GLY A 640 2.39 -2.91 27.52
C GLY A 640 3.23 -3.21 26.30
N ARG A 641 3.52 -4.50 26.09
CA ARG A 641 4.03 -4.98 24.81
C ARG A 641 2.98 -4.82 23.73
N THR A 642 3.44 -4.55 22.53
CA THR A 642 2.60 -4.45 21.32
C THR A 642 3.10 -5.47 20.29
N ARG A 643 2.47 -5.51 19.10
CA ARG A 643 2.98 -6.32 17.98
C ARG A 643 4.40 -5.96 17.53
N GLU A 644 4.91 -4.81 17.97
CA GLU A 644 6.23 -4.29 17.64
C GLU A 644 7.34 -4.89 18.51
N ASP A 645 6.96 -5.58 19.58
CA ASP A 645 7.84 -6.34 20.48
C ASP A 645 7.84 -7.82 20.10
N PHE A 646 8.82 -8.58 20.61
CA PHE A 646 8.79 -10.02 20.42
C PHE A 646 7.61 -10.63 21.19
N ALA A 647 7.06 -11.72 20.66
CA ALA A 647 6.19 -12.57 21.48
C ALA A 647 6.94 -13.01 22.75
N SER A 648 6.23 -13.29 23.83
CA SER A 648 6.88 -13.70 25.09
C SER A 648 6.10 -14.81 25.77
N ASN A 649 6.82 -15.85 26.20
CA ASN A 649 6.29 -16.94 27.01
C ASN A 649 6.78 -16.86 28.47
N THR A 650 7.47 -15.78 28.84
CA THR A 650 8.04 -15.59 30.19
C THR A 650 7.28 -14.55 31.02
N ALA A 651 5.99 -14.37 30.71
CA ALA A 651 5.15 -13.33 31.30
C ALA A 651 5.80 -11.93 31.16
N SER A 652 6.09 -11.25 32.28
CA SER A 652 6.60 -9.88 32.24
C SER A 652 8.03 -9.79 31.73
N THR A 653 8.90 -10.77 32.01
CA THR A 653 10.32 -10.67 31.64
C THR A 653 10.52 -10.78 30.13
N PHE A 654 11.63 -10.24 29.62
CA PHE A 654 12.03 -10.42 28.24
C PHE A 654 12.32 -11.90 27.94
N ASP A 655 11.81 -12.39 26.80
CA ASP A 655 11.99 -13.77 26.36
C ASP A 655 13.01 -13.83 25.22
N PRO A 656 14.30 -14.12 25.52
CA PRO A 656 15.32 -14.19 24.48
C PRO A 656 15.12 -15.37 23.53
N ILE A 657 14.39 -16.43 23.94
CA ILE A 657 14.11 -17.57 23.08
C ILE A 657 13.09 -17.18 22.02
N ALA A 658 12.03 -16.45 22.39
CA ALA A 658 11.07 -15.96 21.40
C ALA A 658 11.72 -15.03 20.35
N ALA A 659 12.71 -14.22 20.73
CA ALA A 659 13.49 -13.44 19.76
C ALA A 659 14.27 -14.33 18.78
N VAL A 660 14.95 -15.37 19.29
CA VAL A 660 15.67 -16.37 18.49
C VAL A 660 14.71 -17.08 17.53
N GLU A 661 13.55 -17.50 18.02
CA GLU A 661 12.54 -18.19 17.22
C GLU A 661 12.00 -17.29 16.10
N ALA A 662 11.74 -16.01 16.38
CA ALA A 662 11.32 -15.03 15.36
C ALA A 662 12.39 -14.82 14.27
N ALA A 663 13.68 -14.72 14.63
CA ALA A 663 14.77 -14.59 13.65
C ALA A 663 14.93 -15.85 12.79
N ALA A 664 14.82 -17.03 13.39
CA ALA A 664 14.83 -18.30 12.65
C ALA A 664 13.62 -18.41 11.70
N ALA A 665 12.42 -18.04 12.17
CA ALA A 665 11.21 -18.02 11.34
C ALA A 665 11.34 -17.05 10.15
N ASN A 666 11.92 -15.87 10.36
CA ASN A 666 12.17 -14.89 9.30
C ASN A 666 13.05 -15.46 8.18
N THR A 667 14.03 -16.30 8.52
CA THR A 667 14.87 -16.98 7.52
C THR A 667 14.11 -18.07 6.79
N LEU A 668 13.40 -18.92 7.54
CA LEU A 668 12.79 -20.13 7.00
C LEU A 668 11.56 -19.85 6.13
N GLN A 669 10.78 -18.79 6.43
CA GLN A 669 9.64 -18.42 5.60
C GLN A 669 10.06 -18.09 4.15
N PHE A 670 11.25 -17.52 3.97
CA PHE A 670 11.80 -17.30 2.64
C PHE A 670 12.46 -18.58 2.14
N LEU A 671 13.42 -19.15 2.88
CA LEU A 671 14.21 -20.29 2.38
C LEU A 671 13.35 -21.48 1.94
N LEU A 672 12.25 -21.75 2.65
CA LEU A 672 11.35 -22.89 2.41
C LEU A 672 10.06 -22.50 1.69
N ASP A 673 10.00 -21.35 1.01
CA ASP A 673 8.82 -21.00 0.20
C ASP A 673 8.54 -22.12 -0.85
N PRO A 674 7.29 -22.62 -0.95
CA PRO A 674 6.95 -23.71 -1.86
C PRO A 674 7.27 -23.44 -3.33
N ALA A 675 7.03 -22.22 -3.82
CA ALA A 675 7.30 -21.85 -5.20
C ALA A 675 8.82 -21.81 -5.46
N ARG A 676 9.61 -21.34 -4.48
CA ARG A 676 11.08 -21.38 -4.54
C ARG A 676 11.60 -22.81 -4.59
N LEU A 677 11.13 -23.70 -3.71
CA LEU A 677 11.57 -25.10 -3.70
C LEU A 677 11.22 -25.84 -5.00
N ASN A 678 10.04 -25.59 -5.56
CA ASN A 678 9.66 -26.10 -6.88
C ASN A 678 10.60 -25.59 -7.98
N ARG A 679 11.00 -24.31 -7.95
CA ARG A 679 11.97 -23.76 -8.90
C ARG A 679 13.37 -24.36 -8.73
N VAL A 680 13.86 -24.51 -7.51
CA VAL A 680 15.16 -25.17 -7.23
C VAL A 680 15.16 -26.58 -7.81
N ALA A 681 14.09 -27.36 -7.60
CA ALA A 681 13.96 -28.69 -8.19
C ALA A 681 13.98 -28.66 -9.72
N TRP A 682 13.23 -27.73 -10.33
CA TRP A 682 13.17 -27.59 -11.78
C TRP A 682 14.52 -27.16 -12.39
N GLN A 683 15.18 -26.16 -11.81
CA GLN A 683 16.49 -25.69 -12.27
C GLN A 683 17.54 -26.80 -12.19
N ARG A 684 17.54 -27.61 -11.12
CA ARG A 684 18.41 -28.79 -10.99
C ARG A 684 18.13 -29.85 -12.05
N ALA A 685 16.86 -30.06 -12.41
CA ALA A 685 16.49 -31.02 -13.45
C ALA A 685 16.94 -30.57 -14.85
N GLN A 686 16.99 -29.26 -15.08
CA GLN A 686 17.49 -28.68 -16.33
C GLN A 686 19.03 -28.64 -16.38
N ASP A 687 19.69 -28.35 -15.26
CA ASP A 687 21.15 -28.28 -15.16
C ASP A 687 21.65 -28.92 -13.85
N ALA A 688 22.37 -30.04 -13.99
CA ALA A 688 22.96 -30.77 -12.86
C ALA A 688 24.07 -30.02 -12.11
N LYS A 689 24.44 -28.79 -12.51
CA LYS A 689 25.31 -27.91 -11.72
C LYS A 689 24.54 -27.06 -10.70
N GLN A 690 23.27 -26.76 -10.96
CA GLN A 690 22.41 -25.97 -10.06
C GLN A 690 22.19 -26.71 -8.73
N PRO A 691 21.94 -26.02 -7.61
CA PRO A 691 21.62 -26.68 -6.35
C PRO A 691 20.29 -27.43 -6.46
N GLY A 692 20.19 -28.59 -5.82
CA GLY A 692 18.94 -29.36 -5.74
C GLY A 692 18.22 -29.17 -4.41
N VAL A 693 16.94 -29.54 -4.34
CA VAL A 693 16.16 -29.51 -3.08
C VAL A 693 16.84 -30.32 -1.98
N GLN A 694 17.40 -31.49 -2.31
CA GLN A 694 18.15 -32.29 -1.35
C GLN A 694 19.37 -31.54 -0.79
N GLU A 695 20.11 -30.82 -1.63
CA GLU A 695 21.28 -30.01 -1.20
C GLU A 695 20.84 -28.91 -0.22
N VAL A 696 19.71 -28.24 -0.49
CA VAL A 696 19.13 -27.23 0.41
C VAL A 696 18.73 -27.84 1.76
N LEU A 697 18.03 -28.98 1.73
CA LEU A 697 17.56 -29.66 2.95
C LEU A 697 18.72 -30.21 3.80
N ASP A 698 19.72 -30.80 3.16
CA ASP A 698 20.90 -31.34 3.83
C ASP A 698 21.73 -30.20 4.44
N ALA A 699 21.91 -29.06 3.73
CA ALA A 699 22.56 -27.87 4.28
C ALA A 699 21.80 -27.29 5.49
N LEU A 700 20.47 -27.23 5.41
CA LEU A 700 19.62 -26.74 6.50
C LEU A 700 19.72 -27.62 7.75
N ILE A 701 19.67 -28.95 7.57
CA ILE A 701 19.83 -29.92 8.67
C ILE A 701 21.23 -29.85 9.26
N ALA A 702 22.26 -29.73 8.42
CA ALA A 702 23.65 -29.59 8.85
C ALA A 702 23.88 -28.32 9.67
N GLY A 703 23.33 -27.19 9.22
CA GLY A 703 23.44 -25.90 9.89
C GLY A 703 22.53 -25.70 11.11
N SER A 704 21.75 -26.71 11.50
CA SER A 704 20.85 -26.67 12.67
C SER A 704 21.01 -27.88 13.59
N TRP A 705 20.42 -29.02 13.22
CA TRP A 705 20.37 -30.21 14.07
C TRP A 705 21.72 -30.93 14.19
N GLN A 706 22.51 -30.96 13.11
CA GLN A 706 23.80 -31.66 13.05
C GLN A 706 25.01 -30.78 13.36
N ARG A 707 24.80 -29.75 14.17
CA ARG A 707 25.86 -28.91 14.71
C ARG A 707 25.78 -28.83 16.22
N ASP A 708 26.93 -28.49 16.81
CA ASP A 708 27.00 -28.05 18.20
C ASP A 708 26.70 -26.55 18.29
N ALA A 709 26.37 -26.11 19.50
CA ALA A 709 26.25 -24.70 19.79
C ALA A 709 27.63 -24.03 19.67
N GLY A 710 27.66 -22.82 19.11
CA GLY A 710 28.86 -22.01 18.95
C GLY A 710 29.54 -21.74 20.30
N LYS A 711 30.86 -21.95 20.36
CA LYS A 711 31.65 -21.83 21.60
C LYS A 711 31.63 -20.42 22.19
N ASP A 712 31.53 -19.41 21.33
CA ASP A 712 31.56 -17.99 21.71
C ASP A 712 30.15 -17.39 21.90
N SER A 713 29.09 -18.22 21.86
CA SER A 713 27.68 -17.79 22.01
C SER A 713 27.21 -17.61 23.46
N GLY A 714 28.14 -17.67 24.42
CA GLY A 714 27.86 -17.51 25.86
C GLY A 714 27.18 -18.72 26.52
N PRO A 715 26.81 -18.61 27.80
CA PRO A 715 26.31 -19.75 28.59
C PRO A 715 24.96 -20.31 28.11
N ALA A 716 24.15 -19.50 27.39
CA ALA A 716 22.86 -19.91 26.85
C ALA A 716 22.94 -20.55 25.45
N ALA A 717 24.14 -20.73 24.88
CA ALA A 717 24.36 -21.20 23.51
C ALA A 717 23.55 -22.45 23.13
N VAL A 718 23.52 -23.44 24.03
CA VAL A 718 22.79 -24.70 23.82
C VAL A 718 21.28 -24.48 23.74
N ALA A 719 20.72 -23.61 24.59
CA ALA A 719 19.29 -23.30 24.57
C ALA A 719 18.90 -22.55 23.29
N VAL A 720 19.73 -21.58 22.87
CA VAL A 720 19.55 -20.84 21.61
C VAL A 720 19.58 -21.78 20.41
N GLN A 721 20.59 -22.67 20.32
CA GLN A 721 20.68 -23.61 19.21
C GLN A 721 19.48 -24.58 19.20
N ASN A 722 19.05 -25.06 20.37
CA ASN A 722 17.87 -25.93 20.46
C ASN A 722 16.59 -25.23 19.99
N ALA A 723 16.39 -23.96 20.33
CA ALA A 723 15.24 -23.19 19.85
C ALA A 723 15.23 -23.06 18.32
N ALA A 724 16.36 -22.67 17.72
CA ALA A 724 16.50 -22.61 16.27
C ALA A 724 16.21 -23.96 15.60
N ASN A 725 16.73 -25.06 16.16
CA ASN A 725 16.52 -26.42 15.67
C ASN A 725 15.03 -26.80 15.62
N TRP A 726 14.28 -26.46 16.66
CA TRP A 726 12.84 -26.71 16.72
C TRP A 726 12.07 -25.93 15.68
N ILE A 727 12.43 -24.67 15.44
CA ILE A 727 11.81 -23.84 14.41
C ILE A 727 12.13 -24.37 13.00
N VAL A 728 13.33 -24.89 12.77
CA VAL A 728 13.67 -25.61 11.52
C VAL A 728 12.80 -26.85 11.33
N LEU A 729 12.62 -27.66 12.37
CA LEU A 729 11.77 -28.85 12.30
C LEU A 729 10.31 -28.48 11.99
N ASP A 730 9.75 -27.50 12.70
CA ASP A 730 8.38 -27.05 12.46
C ASP A 730 8.21 -26.54 11.03
N ALA A 731 9.15 -25.73 10.52
CA ALA A 731 9.10 -25.21 9.16
C ALA A 731 9.14 -26.33 8.12
N LEU A 732 9.99 -27.35 8.29
CA LEU A 732 10.07 -28.51 7.40
C LEU A 732 8.78 -29.34 7.40
N MET A 733 8.17 -29.54 8.58
CA MET A 733 6.92 -30.28 8.68
C MET A 733 5.74 -29.51 8.07
N LEU A 734 5.65 -28.20 8.33
CA LEU A 734 4.64 -27.31 7.74
C LEU A 734 4.73 -27.29 6.22
N VAL A 735 5.92 -26.98 5.66
CA VAL A 735 6.07 -26.87 4.20
C VAL A 735 5.80 -28.20 3.51
N SER A 736 6.11 -29.35 4.13
CA SER A 736 5.88 -30.66 3.52
C SER A 736 4.39 -31.01 3.30
N GLN A 737 3.46 -30.26 3.90
CA GLN A 737 2.01 -30.36 3.63
C GLN A 737 1.47 -29.26 2.71
N ASP A 738 2.31 -28.33 2.25
CA ASP A 738 1.83 -27.22 1.42
C ASP A 738 1.33 -27.74 0.06
N ALA A 739 0.06 -27.48 -0.24
CA ALA A 739 -0.61 -27.94 -1.46
C ALA A 739 0.01 -27.38 -2.75
N LYS A 740 0.85 -26.34 -2.68
CA LYS A 740 1.56 -25.77 -3.82
C LYS A 740 2.82 -26.56 -4.19
N LEU A 741 3.31 -27.46 -3.34
CA LEU A 741 4.50 -28.26 -3.67
C LEU A 741 4.20 -29.30 -4.76
N HIS A 742 5.16 -29.48 -5.67
CA HIS A 742 5.17 -30.64 -6.55
C HIS A 742 5.46 -31.92 -5.73
N SER A 743 4.87 -33.04 -6.12
CA SER A 743 4.95 -34.31 -5.37
C SER A 743 6.38 -34.78 -5.11
N ALA A 744 7.30 -34.59 -6.07
CA ALA A 744 8.71 -34.96 -5.91
C ALA A 744 9.44 -34.09 -4.86
N VAL A 745 9.07 -32.82 -4.75
CA VAL A 745 9.62 -31.89 -3.75
C VAL A 745 9.11 -32.25 -2.36
N ALA A 746 7.80 -32.47 -2.22
CA ALA A 746 7.21 -32.95 -0.97
C ALA A 746 7.82 -34.28 -0.51
N ALA A 747 8.03 -35.24 -1.44
CA ALA A 747 8.70 -36.50 -1.13
C ALA A 747 10.16 -36.31 -0.69
N SER A 748 10.88 -35.36 -1.29
CA SER A 748 12.26 -35.02 -0.88
C SER A 748 12.32 -34.48 0.55
N ILE A 749 11.36 -33.64 0.95
CA ILE A 749 11.25 -33.11 2.31
C ILE A 749 10.90 -34.23 3.30
N ARG A 750 9.90 -35.07 3.01
CA ARG A 750 9.56 -36.23 3.87
C ARG A 750 10.74 -37.20 4.01
N SER A 751 11.50 -37.41 2.93
CA SER A 751 12.73 -38.21 2.97
C SER A 751 13.81 -37.58 3.86
N ALA A 752 13.99 -36.26 3.80
CA ALA A 752 14.93 -35.54 4.67
C ALA A 752 14.51 -35.60 6.14
N LEU A 753 13.21 -35.47 6.45
CA LEU A 753 12.68 -35.70 7.80
C LEU A 753 13.02 -37.11 8.31
N GLY A 754 12.81 -38.14 7.48
CA GLY A 754 13.18 -39.52 7.86
C GLY A 754 14.68 -39.72 8.04
N ARG A 755 15.54 -39.02 7.29
CA ARG A 755 17.00 -39.03 7.53
C ARG A 755 17.36 -38.33 8.83
N LEU A 756 16.71 -37.20 9.13
CA LEU A 756 16.91 -36.45 10.36
C LEU A 756 16.51 -37.28 11.57
N GLU A 757 15.35 -37.94 11.54
CA GLU A 757 14.88 -38.84 12.62
C GLU A 757 15.94 -39.90 12.97
N ARG A 758 16.42 -40.66 11.99
CA ARG A 758 17.45 -41.68 12.21
C ARG A 758 18.73 -41.09 12.79
N TRP A 759 19.13 -39.91 12.30
CA TRP A 759 20.31 -39.23 12.81
C TRP A 759 20.12 -38.80 14.27
N LEU A 760 18.96 -38.24 14.64
CA LEU A 760 18.64 -37.83 16.00
C LEU A 760 18.63 -39.03 16.96
N ALA A 761 18.05 -40.15 16.55
CA ALA A 761 18.05 -41.39 17.31
C ALA A 761 19.46 -41.95 17.54
N ALA A 762 20.33 -41.88 16.52
CA ALA A 762 21.72 -42.33 16.60
C ALA A 762 22.64 -41.34 17.36
N ASN A 763 22.26 -40.07 17.48
CA ASN A 763 23.08 -39.01 18.07
C ASN A 763 22.31 -38.29 19.19
N PRO A 764 21.93 -38.96 20.29
CA PRO A 764 21.11 -38.36 21.32
C PRO A 764 21.80 -37.15 21.99
N GLY A 765 23.12 -37.10 22.08
CA GLY A 765 23.81 -36.06 22.84
C GLY A 765 23.64 -36.26 24.36
N SER A 766 23.63 -35.17 25.14
CA SER A 766 23.53 -35.22 26.61
C SER A 766 22.57 -34.18 27.18
N GLY A 767 22.11 -34.39 28.42
CA GLY A 767 21.25 -33.44 29.15
C GLY A 767 20.00 -33.02 28.37
N THR A 768 19.77 -31.70 28.28
CA THR A 768 18.62 -31.12 27.56
C THR A 768 18.66 -31.37 26.05
N VAL A 769 19.86 -31.49 25.45
CA VAL A 769 20.00 -31.86 24.03
C VAL A 769 19.47 -33.28 23.80
N ALA A 770 19.75 -34.21 24.71
CA ALA A 770 19.23 -35.59 24.62
C ALA A 770 17.71 -35.68 24.77
N ALA A 771 17.11 -34.87 25.64
CA ALA A 771 15.67 -34.77 25.73
C ALA A 771 15.07 -34.20 24.43
N SER A 772 15.64 -33.09 23.93
CA SER A 772 15.19 -32.39 22.72
C SER A 772 15.26 -33.29 21.48
N ARG A 773 16.42 -33.93 21.22
CA ARG A 773 16.61 -34.79 20.04
C ARG A 773 15.72 -36.03 20.07
N ARG A 774 15.50 -36.62 21.25
CA ARG A 774 14.58 -37.75 21.42
C ARG A 774 13.14 -37.36 21.12
N ASP A 775 12.69 -36.22 21.64
CA ASP A 775 11.33 -35.74 21.39
C ASP A 775 11.13 -35.38 19.90
N ALA A 776 12.10 -34.71 19.29
CA ALA A 776 12.09 -34.42 17.86
C ALA A 776 12.03 -35.69 17.00
N ALA A 777 12.84 -36.71 17.30
CA ALA A 777 12.79 -38.00 16.60
C ALA A 777 11.41 -38.66 16.71
N ASN A 778 10.86 -38.76 17.93
CA ASN A 778 9.52 -39.32 18.16
C ASN A 778 8.43 -38.54 17.42
N ARG A 779 8.52 -37.20 17.40
CA ARG A 779 7.59 -36.34 16.69
C ARG A 779 7.65 -36.56 15.18
N ILE A 780 8.85 -36.68 14.60
CA ILE A 780 9.02 -36.99 13.18
C ILE A 780 8.45 -38.37 12.85
N THR A 781 8.73 -39.39 13.66
CA THR A 781 8.19 -40.75 13.46
C THR A 781 6.66 -40.72 13.40
N ARG A 782 6.01 -40.16 14.42
CA ARG A 782 4.54 -40.03 14.46
C ARG A 782 3.99 -39.30 13.24
N TYR A 783 4.65 -38.22 12.84
CA TYR A 783 4.24 -37.42 11.69
C TYR A 783 4.39 -38.16 10.34
N LEU A 784 5.47 -38.91 10.16
CA LEU A 784 5.71 -39.64 8.92
C LEU A 784 4.73 -40.83 8.79
N ASP A 785 4.41 -41.48 9.91
CA ASP A 785 3.43 -42.57 10.02
C ASP A 785 2.01 -42.07 9.74
N ASP A 786 1.57 -41.02 10.44
CA ASP A 786 0.28 -40.36 10.26
C ASP A 786 0.41 -38.85 10.52
N PRO A 787 0.38 -38.01 9.47
CA PRO A 787 0.51 -36.56 9.63
C PRO A 787 -0.62 -35.91 10.44
N SER A 788 -1.77 -36.57 10.58
CA SER A 788 -2.90 -36.10 11.41
C SER A 788 -2.75 -36.45 12.89
N SER A 789 -1.80 -37.34 13.23
CA SER A 789 -1.57 -37.79 14.60
C SER A 789 -0.94 -36.73 15.51
N ILE A 790 -0.47 -35.62 14.95
CA ILE A 790 0.09 -34.49 15.68
C ILE A 790 -0.45 -33.16 15.15
N GLU A 791 -0.61 -32.20 16.05
CA GLU A 791 -0.83 -30.81 15.64
C GLU A 791 0.51 -30.17 15.26
N LEU A 792 0.59 -29.62 14.06
CA LEU A 792 1.77 -28.87 13.60
C LEU A 792 1.82 -27.51 14.29
N ARG A 793 3.00 -27.16 14.83
CA ARG A 793 3.22 -25.86 15.43
C ARG A 793 3.38 -24.83 14.33
N LYS A 794 2.69 -23.70 14.46
CA LYS A 794 2.86 -22.54 13.56
C LYS A 794 4.22 -21.90 13.82
N LEU A 795 4.78 -21.27 12.78
CA LEU A 795 5.94 -20.41 12.98
C LEU A 795 5.55 -19.21 13.87
N PRO A 796 6.47 -18.76 14.75
CA PRO A 796 6.24 -17.63 15.63
C PRO A 796 5.99 -16.35 14.81
N PRO A 797 5.20 -15.40 15.36
CA PRO A 797 5.05 -14.10 14.73
C PRO A 797 6.39 -13.35 14.74
N ILE A 798 6.67 -12.64 13.64
CA ILE A 798 7.85 -11.79 13.51
C ILE A 798 7.38 -10.34 13.70
N PRO A 799 7.99 -9.56 14.61
CA PRO A 799 7.65 -8.15 14.75
C PRO A 799 7.73 -7.42 13.40
N PRO A 800 6.76 -6.57 13.04
CA PRO A 800 6.76 -5.84 11.78
C PRO A 800 8.08 -5.12 11.53
N GLY A 801 8.54 -5.17 10.28
CA GLY A 801 9.87 -4.71 9.92
C GLY A 801 9.97 -3.72 8.79
N SER A 802 8.93 -3.56 7.98
CA SER A 802 8.89 -2.52 6.95
C SER A 802 9.15 -1.16 7.61
N PRO A 803 10.20 -0.41 7.20
CA PRO A 803 10.48 0.91 7.75
C PRO A 803 9.40 1.92 7.33
N ILE A 804 8.61 1.57 6.33
CA ILE A 804 7.40 2.27 5.89
C ILE A 804 6.29 1.27 6.18
#